data_AF-A0A212ETD0-F1
#
_entry.id   AF-A0A212ETD0-F1
#
_cell.length_a   1.000
_cell.length_b   1.000
_cell.length_c   1.000
_cell.angle_alpha   90.00
_cell.angle_beta   90.00
_cell.angle_gamma   90.00
#
_symmetry.space_group_name_H-M   'P 1'
#
loop_
_entity.id
_entity.type
_entity.pdbx_description
1 polymer ?
#
loop_
_entity_poly.entity_id
_entity_poly.type
_entity_poly.pdbx_seq_one_letter_code
_entity_poly.pdbx_strand_id
1 'polypeptide(L)'
;MIEYEILLDSSNMAFDDWIQIAEDVMKYYDQYDGFVVLHGTDTLSYTASALSFMFENIGKSIVLTGSQIPIFEPRSDGSDNLVSSLLIAGGLNIPEVTVFFGNKLYRGNRTRKISANNLNAFSSPNCVPLVEVGIDFEVNKKAIFKPTNKERCHLHAKMSKNVGLLRIFPSISTSLIRAFFQPPIEGVVLESYGAGNIPSNREDLLTEISAAVKRGMIVVNITQCLRGGVVAAMYETGKFLSECGVVSGYDMTPEAALAKLSYVLSKTELTYQQKVDDDTLLEALALTLNIESQNKLVEVTGKVFNALLLYAIGKNDVGAVKMMLDMGANINTKNSDGSTVLHEAVLKGNMQMIEYLLKNGAEVNIWTRCGESPLLAAIHKDNVAVICLLQKYGACLSSEDRKIVADMSSLAARCGDLKKLKTLIAAGLDLSAPDEIGQNLLHKKIEAKVKKARSFVELSILNTSNSVKSLGRNERRVLVLYTGGTIGMVKNKDGVLVPQKGAFENLIRGYPQLHDIMSWRQRLSEPNFDTSFLVLPEAKELDMRISYKIIEYENLLDSSNMTEQEWIRIAEDIMKHYEEYDGFVVLHGTDTLSYTASALSFMFENIGKGIVLTGSQIPIFEPRSDGSDNLVSSLLIAGGLNIPEVTVFFGNKLYRGNRTRKISVNNLYAFNSPNCVPLVEVGIDFEVNKKAIFKPTVIERCHLHAKMSKNVGLLRIFPSISASVVRTFFQPPIEGVVLESYGAGNIPSNREDLFSEIAAAVKRGMIVVNITQCTRGSVISPMYETGRLISECGVVSGYDMTPEAALTKLSYVLSKTELTYQQKVDMMVTNIRGELTNTSSIAIEDNTLIDALASSLNIQSPKKLIEVTEKVFSALLLYAIEHDDLRAVKKMLDMGADVNAQNSEGKTVLYEAILRGNMPIVECGETPLLTAIHKDDHTIISLLRQCGAHLANVDTKPVAEMLSLAARSGVVHKLESLRAAGSELNLPDEIGQTPLHKAVLCNNPAVVRYLLSQGVDKETKDILGFTPMDCAIKLELTNIIDMLK
;
A
#
# COMPACT_ATOMS: atom_id res chain seq x y z
N MET A 1 -15.75 -45.59 6.27
CA MET A 1 -16.18 -44.22 6.60
C MET A 1 -16.71 -44.25 8.02
N ILE A 2 -16.27 -43.32 8.86
CA ILE A 2 -16.83 -43.10 10.20
C ILE A 2 -17.67 -41.83 10.10
N GLU A 3 -18.93 -41.91 10.50
CA GLU A 3 -19.83 -40.78 10.56
C GLU A 3 -20.18 -40.53 12.03
N TYR A 4 -20.00 -39.28 12.47
CA TYR A 4 -20.30 -38.89 13.85
C TYR A 4 -21.82 -38.86 14.07
N GLU A 5 -22.27 -39.21 15.27
CA GLU A 5 -23.70 -39.18 15.63
C GLU A 5 -24.31 -37.78 15.48
N ILE A 6 -23.52 -36.75 15.78
CA ILE A 6 -23.90 -35.34 15.61
C ILE A 6 -22.94 -34.73 14.60
N LEU A 7 -23.47 -34.37 13.43
CA LEU A 7 -22.74 -33.59 12.44
C LEU A 7 -22.76 -32.11 12.82
N LEU A 8 -21.60 -31.47 12.77
CA LEU A 8 -21.44 -30.07 13.16
C LEU A 8 -21.20 -29.17 11.96
N ASP A 9 -21.84 -28.00 11.95
CA ASP A 9 -21.29 -26.86 11.22
C ASP A 9 -19.95 -26.49 11.85
N SER A 10 -18.91 -26.29 11.03
CA SER A 10 -17.57 -26.00 11.54
C SER A 10 -17.49 -24.74 12.40
N SER A 11 -18.41 -23.78 12.24
CA SER A 11 -18.52 -22.60 13.11
C SER A 11 -18.90 -22.95 14.56
N ASN A 12 -19.52 -24.11 14.80
CA ASN A 12 -19.87 -24.62 16.12
C ASN A 12 -18.75 -25.43 16.79
N MET A 13 -17.67 -25.73 16.06
CA MET A 13 -16.59 -26.55 16.59
C MET A 13 -15.75 -25.80 17.62
N ALA A 14 -15.41 -26.52 18.68
CA ALA A 14 -14.56 -26.10 19.78
C ALA A 14 -13.34 -27.02 19.90
N PHE A 15 -12.49 -26.76 20.89
CA PHE A 15 -11.25 -27.53 21.09
C PHE A 15 -11.52 -29.00 21.39
N ASP A 16 -12.62 -29.31 22.08
CA ASP A 16 -13.00 -30.68 22.42
C ASP A 16 -13.35 -31.50 21.18
N ASP A 17 -13.93 -30.87 20.14
CA ASP A 17 -14.22 -31.53 18.86
C ASP A 17 -12.94 -31.87 18.10
N TRP A 18 -11.93 -31.01 18.16
CA TRP A 18 -10.62 -31.27 17.55
C TRP A 18 -9.91 -32.44 18.24
N ILE A 19 -10.02 -32.51 19.57
CA ILE A 19 -9.48 -33.59 20.38
C ILE A 19 -10.16 -34.91 20.00
N GLN A 20 -11.49 -34.93 19.88
CA GLN A 20 -12.24 -36.10 19.45
C GLN A 20 -11.78 -36.61 18.08
N ILE A 21 -11.61 -35.72 17.10
CA ILE A 21 -11.09 -36.08 15.77
C ILE A 21 -9.68 -36.70 15.89
N ALA A 22 -8.81 -36.11 16.71
CA ALA A 22 -7.45 -36.60 16.88
C ALA A 22 -7.41 -37.98 17.55
N GLU A 23 -8.23 -38.20 18.58
CA GLU A 23 -8.38 -39.48 19.28
C GLU A 23 -8.92 -40.56 18.36
N ASP A 24 -9.91 -40.25 17.52
CA ASP A 24 -10.45 -41.20 16.54
C ASP A 24 -9.41 -41.58 15.47
N VAL A 25 -8.68 -40.60 14.93
CA VAL A 25 -7.58 -40.89 14.00
C VAL A 25 -6.53 -41.77 14.67
N MET A 26 -6.16 -41.49 15.92
CA MET A 26 -5.16 -42.28 16.64
C MET A 26 -5.65 -43.71 16.95
N LYS A 27 -6.95 -43.87 17.28
CA LYS A 27 -7.59 -45.16 17.52
C LYS A 27 -7.51 -46.09 16.31
N TYR A 28 -7.61 -45.54 15.10
CA TYR A 28 -7.53 -46.30 13.85
C TYR A 28 -6.17 -46.19 13.15
N TYR A 29 -5.19 -45.56 13.79
CA TYR A 29 -3.91 -45.19 13.16
C TYR A 29 -3.19 -46.37 12.53
N ASP A 30 -3.15 -47.54 13.19
CA ASP A 30 -2.46 -48.72 12.68
C ASP A 30 -3.22 -49.47 11.59
N GLN A 31 -4.53 -49.24 11.47
CA GLN A 31 -5.42 -50.02 10.59
C GLN A 31 -5.52 -49.44 9.17
N TYR A 32 -5.14 -48.17 8.97
CA TYR A 32 -5.28 -47.46 7.70
C TYR A 32 -3.97 -46.77 7.28
N ASP A 33 -3.72 -46.66 5.98
CA ASP A 33 -2.50 -46.04 5.43
C ASP A 33 -2.53 -44.51 5.41
N GLY A 34 -3.73 -43.92 5.48
CA GLY A 34 -3.97 -42.49 5.54
C GLY A 34 -5.40 -42.18 5.95
N PHE A 35 -5.66 -40.91 6.26
CA PHE A 35 -6.91 -40.42 6.82
C PHE A 35 -7.42 -39.25 5.99
N VAL A 36 -8.73 -39.23 5.72
CA VAL A 36 -9.42 -38.06 5.17
C VAL A 36 -10.47 -37.63 6.19
N VAL A 37 -10.43 -36.35 6.57
CA VAL A 37 -11.38 -35.75 7.51
C VAL A 37 -12.25 -34.77 6.74
N LEU A 38 -13.55 -35.07 6.63
CA LEU A 38 -14.53 -34.17 6.04
C LEU A 38 -14.93 -33.11 7.07
N HIS A 39 -14.78 -31.85 6.70
CA HIS A 39 -14.88 -30.73 7.63
C HIS A 39 -15.55 -29.53 6.95
N GLY A 40 -16.36 -28.77 7.70
CA GLY A 40 -16.92 -27.50 7.22
C GLY A 40 -15.81 -26.47 6.97
N THR A 41 -16.01 -25.55 6.03
CA THR A 41 -14.89 -24.70 5.56
C THR A 41 -14.57 -23.51 6.46
N ASP A 42 -15.42 -23.16 7.43
CA ASP A 42 -15.31 -21.93 8.20
C ASP A 42 -14.18 -21.94 9.22
N THR A 43 -13.96 -23.08 9.89
CA THR A 43 -12.89 -23.25 10.89
C THR A 43 -11.86 -24.32 10.52
N LEU A 44 -11.90 -24.82 9.27
CA LEU A 44 -11.02 -25.90 8.78
C LEU A 44 -9.53 -25.63 9.06
N SER A 45 -9.05 -24.40 8.81
CA SER A 45 -7.65 -24.03 9.06
C SER A 45 -7.28 -24.05 10.55
N TYR A 46 -8.22 -23.75 11.46
CA TYR A 46 -8.00 -23.89 12.90
C TYR A 46 -7.86 -25.36 13.30
N THR A 47 -8.77 -26.22 12.83
CA THR A 47 -8.70 -27.67 13.07
C THR A 47 -7.42 -28.27 12.51
N ALA A 48 -7.06 -27.95 11.26
CA ALA A 48 -5.83 -28.42 10.64
C ALA A 48 -4.59 -27.99 11.43
N SER A 49 -4.60 -26.76 11.95
CA SER A 49 -3.51 -26.25 12.77
C SER A 49 -3.41 -26.98 14.11
N ALA A 50 -4.53 -27.19 14.81
CA ALA A 50 -4.57 -27.90 16.08
C ALA A 50 -4.09 -29.35 15.94
N LEU A 51 -4.63 -30.11 14.97
CA LEU A 51 -4.20 -31.47 14.70
C LEU A 51 -2.71 -31.56 14.34
N SER A 52 -2.16 -30.57 13.62
CA SER A 52 -0.73 -30.52 13.30
C SER A 52 0.17 -30.47 14.54
N PHE A 53 -0.29 -29.89 15.65
CA PHE A 53 0.46 -29.85 16.91
C PHE A 53 0.15 -31.03 17.83
N MET A 54 -1.06 -31.60 17.76
CA MET A 54 -1.45 -32.77 18.54
C MET A 54 -0.72 -34.04 18.10
N PHE A 55 -0.45 -34.21 16.80
CA PHE A 55 0.25 -35.38 16.27
C PHE A 55 1.76 -35.18 16.19
N GLU A 56 2.48 -35.71 17.18
CA GLU A 56 3.93 -35.80 17.15
C GLU A 56 4.38 -37.04 16.35
N ASN A 57 5.47 -36.92 15.58
CA ASN A 57 6.06 -38.01 14.78
C ASN A 57 5.04 -38.70 13.86
N ILE A 58 4.14 -37.91 13.26
CA ILE A 58 3.18 -38.40 12.28
C ILE A 58 3.92 -39.02 11.07
N GLY A 59 3.48 -40.20 10.68
CA GLY A 59 4.07 -41.01 9.62
C GLY A 59 3.10 -41.33 8.48
N LYS A 60 1.87 -40.82 8.55
CA LYS A 60 0.77 -41.07 7.60
C LYS A 60 0.11 -39.76 7.21
N SER A 61 -0.56 -39.74 6.07
CA SER A 61 -1.30 -38.55 5.62
C SER A 61 -2.60 -38.38 6.40
N ILE A 62 -2.84 -37.17 6.91
CA ILE A 62 -4.16 -36.73 7.37
C ILE A 62 -4.56 -35.56 6.50
N VAL A 63 -5.56 -35.76 5.63
CA VAL A 63 -6.05 -34.76 4.68
C VAL A 63 -7.40 -34.22 5.14
N LEU A 64 -7.44 -32.97 5.58
CA LEU A 64 -8.68 -32.26 5.84
C LEU A 64 -9.21 -31.68 4.53
N THR A 65 -10.50 -31.86 4.29
CA THR A 65 -11.15 -31.34 3.09
C THR A 65 -12.61 -30.99 3.38
N GLY A 66 -13.23 -30.25 2.48
CA GLY A 66 -14.62 -29.83 2.61
C GLY A 66 -15.15 -29.35 1.26
N SER A 67 -16.21 -28.56 1.29
CA SER A 67 -16.82 -27.99 0.09
C SER A 67 -17.47 -26.64 0.40
N GLN A 68 -17.43 -25.70 -0.54
CA GLN A 68 -18.24 -24.47 -0.48
C GLN A 68 -19.71 -24.76 -0.82
N ILE A 69 -19.94 -25.73 -1.69
CA ILE A 69 -21.28 -26.14 -2.13
C ILE A 69 -21.48 -27.62 -1.74
N PRO A 70 -22.60 -28.01 -1.10
CA PRO A 70 -22.84 -29.40 -0.70
C PRO A 70 -22.66 -30.41 -1.84
N ILE A 71 -22.07 -31.57 -1.56
CA ILE A 71 -21.65 -32.58 -2.56
C ILE A 71 -22.78 -33.07 -3.50
N PHE A 72 -24.03 -32.98 -3.07
CA PHE A 72 -25.18 -33.43 -3.85
C PHE A 72 -25.68 -32.38 -4.86
N GLU A 73 -25.16 -31.16 -4.81
CA GLU A 73 -25.51 -30.11 -5.75
C GLU A 73 -24.73 -30.25 -7.07
N PRO A 74 -25.35 -30.01 -8.24
CA PRO A 74 -24.72 -30.25 -9.55
C PRO A 74 -23.43 -29.46 -9.83
N ARG A 75 -23.21 -28.33 -9.15
CA ARG A 75 -22.01 -27.48 -9.30
C ARG A 75 -21.08 -27.54 -8.09
N SER A 76 -21.19 -28.61 -7.29
CA SER A 76 -20.38 -28.76 -6.09
C SER A 76 -18.90 -28.92 -6.37
N ASP A 77 -18.06 -28.29 -5.56
CA ASP A 77 -16.63 -28.55 -5.45
C ASP A 77 -16.31 -29.79 -4.59
N GLY A 78 -17.31 -30.33 -3.89
CA GLY A 78 -17.15 -31.41 -2.92
C GLY A 78 -16.75 -32.76 -3.52
N SER A 79 -17.23 -33.09 -4.72
CA SER A 79 -16.85 -34.36 -5.38
C SER A 79 -15.36 -34.40 -5.68
N ASP A 80 -14.85 -33.34 -6.29
CA ASP A 80 -13.45 -33.24 -6.74
C ASP A 80 -12.52 -33.14 -5.54
N ASN A 81 -12.90 -32.37 -4.53
CA ASN A 81 -12.19 -32.26 -3.26
C ASN A 81 -12.09 -33.61 -2.54
N LEU A 82 -13.20 -34.36 -2.44
CA LEU A 82 -13.23 -35.66 -1.78
C LEU A 82 -12.38 -36.71 -2.51
N VAL A 83 -12.58 -36.86 -3.83
CA VAL A 83 -11.87 -37.86 -4.63
C VAL A 83 -10.37 -37.61 -4.59
N SER A 84 -9.94 -36.37 -4.79
CA SER A 84 -8.52 -36.01 -4.75
C SER A 84 -7.91 -36.24 -3.38
N SER A 85 -8.63 -35.92 -2.29
CA SER A 85 -8.16 -36.16 -0.93
C SER A 85 -7.94 -37.65 -0.64
N LEU A 86 -8.85 -38.52 -1.11
CA LEU A 86 -8.71 -39.97 -0.98
C LEU A 86 -7.49 -40.50 -1.75
N LEU A 87 -7.30 -40.04 -2.99
CA LEU A 87 -6.15 -40.43 -3.82
C LEU A 87 -4.82 -39.97 -3.19
N ILE A 88 -4.78 -38.76 -2.65
CA ILE A 88 -3.60 -38.21 -1.98
C ILE A 88 -3.29 -39.00 -0.70
N ALA A 89 -4.30 -39.19 0.17
CA ALA A 89 -4.14 -39.86 1.45
C ALA A 89 -3.69 -41.32 1.30
N GLY A 90 -4.20 -42.03 0.28
CA GLY A 90 -3.83 -43.42 0.01
C GLY A 90 -2.58 -43.61 -0.85
N GLY A 91 -2.23 -42.64 -1.70
CA GLY A 91 -1.24 -42.85 -2.78
C GLY A 91 0.09 -42.11 -2.61
N LEU A 92 0.12 -40.94 -1.96
CA LEU A 92 1.29 -40.05 -2.00
C LEU A 92 2.18 -40.10 -0.75
N ASN A 93 1.71 -40.73 0.33
CA ASN A 93 2.41 -40.87 1.62
C ASN A 93 3.09 -39.55 2.06
N ILE A 94 2.27 -38.55 2.33
CA ILE A 94 2.71 -37.23 2.82
C ILE A 94 2.47 -37.23 4.34
N PRO A 95 3.51 -37.42 5.18
CA PRO A 95 3.35 -37.63 6.62
C PRO A 95 3.11 -36.29 7.33
N GLU A 96 1.96 -35.67 7.05
CA GLU A 96 1.58 -34.37 7.58
C GLU A 96 0.05 -34.28 7.72
N VAL A 97 -0.39 -33.39 8.62
CA VAL A 97 -1.75 -32.85 8.59
C VAL A 97 -1.82 -31.78 7.49
N THR A 98 -2.72 -31.98 6.55
CA THR A 98 -2.83 -31.19 5.32
C THR A 98 -4.25 -30.74 5.07
N VAL A 99 -4.40 -29.71 4.23
CA VAL A 99 -5.69 -29.22 3.74
C VAL A 99 -5.70 -29.34 2.24
N PHE A 100 -6.69 -30.05 1.69
CA PHE A 100 -6.90 -30.10 0.25
C PHE A 100 -8.07 -29.21 -0.16
N PHE A 101 -7.83 -28.26 -1.05
CA PHE A 101 -8.88 -27.42 -1.64
C PHE A 101 -8.41 -26.80 -2.94
N GLY A 102 -9.30 -26.67 -3.93
CA GLY A 102 -9.00 -25.92 -5.16
C GLY A 102 -7.80 -26.50 -5.94
N ASN A 103 -7.74 -27.82 -6.06
CA ASN A 103 -6.67 -28.56 -6.73
C ASN A 103 -5.28 -28.42 -6.10
N LYS A 104 -5.19 -28.00 -4.84
CA LYS A 104 -3.92 -27.84 -4.13
C LYS A 104 -3.98 -28.50 -2.76
N LEU A 105 -2.91 -29.21 -2.42
CA LEU A 105 -2.67 -29.72 -1.08
C LEU A 105 -1.73 -28.78 -0.35
N TYR A 106 -2.17 -28.25 0.77
CA TYR A 106 -1.42 -27.33 1.61
C TYR A 106 -1.03 -28.00 2.93
N ARG A 107 0.09 -27.57 3.53
CA ARG A 107 0.40 -27.87 4.92
C ARG A 107 -0.67 -27.26 5.84
N GLY A 108 -1.26 -28.06 6.73
CA GLY A 108 -2.45 -27.68 7.50
C GLY A 108 -2.25 -26.41 8.33
N ASN A 109 -1.21 -26.39 9.17
CA ASN A 109 -0.83 -25.25 10.00
C ASN A 109 -0.22 -24.05 9.24
N ARG A 110 -0.31 -24.03 7.90
CA ARG A 110 0.07 -22.88 7.06
C ARG A 110 -1.11 -22.31 6.28
N THR A 111 -2.29 -22.91 6.41
CA THR A 111 -3.49 -22.51 5.66
C THR A 111 -4.28 -21.40 6.34
N ARG A 112 -5.00 -20.62 5.51
CA ARG A 112 -6.03 -19.66 5.93
C ARG A 112 -7.21 -19.73 4.97
N LYS A 113 -8.42 -19.49 5.48
CA LYS A 113 -9.58 -19.22 4.64
C LYS A 113 -9.50 -17.77 4.15
N ILE A 114 -9.30 -17.57 2.86
CA ILE A 114 -9.11 -16.23 2.26
C ILE A 114 -10.37 -15.71 1.56
N SER A 115 -11.32 -16.58 1.21
CA SER A 115 -12.57 -16.19 0.58
C SER A 115 -13.80 -16.83 1.22
N ALA A 116 -14.85 -16.03 1.41
CA ALA A 116 -16.14 -16.49 1.92
C ALA A 116 -17.00 -17.20 0.85
N ASN A 117 -16.85 -16.85 -0.44
CA ASN A 117 -17.81 -17.22 -1.49
C ASN A 117 -17.18 -17.94 -2.69
N ASN A 118 -15.85 -18.00 -2.79
CA ASN A 118 -15.15 -18.51 -3.97
C ASN A 118 -14.79 -20.00 -3.78
N LEU A 119 -14.89 -20.82 -4.83
CA LEU A 119 -14.57 -22.25 -4.76
C LEU A 119 -13.10 -22.51 -4.40
N ASN A 120 -12.19 -21.59 -4.74
CA ASN A 120 -10.81 -21.61 -4.24
C ASN A 120 -10.73 -20.77 -2.97
N ALA A 121 -11.29 -21.29 -1.89
CA ALA A 121 -11.48 -20.54 -0.64
C ALA A 121 -10.23 -20.44 0.25
N PHE A 122 -9.26 -21.34 0.08
CA PHE A 122 -8.08 -21.45 0.95
C PHE A 122 -6.79 -21.01 0.25
N SER A 123 -5.83 -20.56 1.06
CA SER A 123 -4.47 -20.27 0.61
C SER A 123 -3.47 -20.57 1.72
N SER A 124 -2.23 -20.85 1.32
CA SER A 124 -1.06 -20.94 2.20
C SER A 124 -0.11 -19.79 1.85
N PRO A 125 -0.23 -18.61 2.48
CA PRO A 125 0.40 -17.40 2.00
C PRO A 125 1.93 -17.38 2.11
N ASN A 126 2.48 -18.05 3.13
CA ASN A 126 3.92 -18.08 3.45
C ASN A 126 4.58 -19.44 3.19
N CYS A 127 3.83 -20.43 2.68
CA CYS A 127 4.34 -21.76 2.39
C CYS A 127 3.78 -22.26 1.06
N VAL A 128 4.66 -22.77 0.20
CA VAL A 128 4.26 -23.33 -1.09
C VAL A 128 3.35 -24.55 -0.92
N PRO A 129 2.43 -24.83 -1.87
CA PRO A 129 1.67 -26.07 -1.86
C PRO A 129 2.60 -27.30 -1.82
N LEU A 130 2.17 -28.34 -1.12
CA LEU A 130 2.85 -29.64 -1.07
C LEU A 130 2.57 -30.45 -2.34
N VAL A 131 1.36 -30.32 -2.89
CA VAL A 131 0.94 -30.96 -4.13
C VAL A 131 0.06 -29.99 -4.93
N GLU A 132 0.29 -29.90 -6.24
CA GLU A 132 -0.68 -29.32 -7.17
C GLU A 132 -1.28 -30.44 -8.03
N VAL A 133 -2.60 -30.43 -8.19
CA VAL A 133 -3.37 -31.46 -8.91
C VAL A 133 -3.74 -30.91 -10.28
N GLY A 134 -3.16 -31.48 -11.32
CA GLY A 134 -3.50 -31.22 -12.72
C GLY A 134 -3.88 -32.52 -13.42
N ILE A 135 -3.34 -32.72 -14.63
CA ILE A 135 -3.38 -34.04 -15.29
C ILE A 135 -2.62 -35.07 -14.42
N ASP A 136 -1.51 -34.63 -13.81
CA ASP A 136 -0.70 -35.39 -12.88
C ASP A 136 -0.68 -34.73 -11.49
N PHE A 137 -0.24 -35.50 -10.48
CA PHE A 137 0.06 -34.96 -9.15
C PHE A 137 1.48 -34.40 -9.10
N GLU A 138 1.62 -33.08 -9.03
CA GLU A 138 2.92 -32.41 -8.91
C GLU A 138 3.32 -32.26 -7.44
N VAL A 139 4.13 -33.21 -6.95
CA VAL A 139 4.55 -33.25 -5.55
C VAL A 139 5.84 -32.46 -5.28
N ASN A 140 5.76 -31.48 -4.40
CA ASN A 140 6.91 -30.72 -3.93
C ASN A 140 7.65 -31.42 -2.78
N LYS A 141 8.45 -32.43 -3.13
CA LYS A 141 9.22 -33.25 -2.17
C LYS A 141 10.14 -32.46 -1.23
N LYS A 142 10.57 -31.25 -1.62
CA LYS A 142 11.42 -30.38 -0.79
C LYS A 142 10.63 -29.64 0.28
N ALA A 143 9.34 -29.39 0.05
CA ALA A 143 8.48 -28.71 1.00
C ALA A 143 7.94 -29.66 2.08
N ILE A 144 7.83 -30.96 1.78
CA ILE A 144 7.33 -31.99 2.71
C ILE A 144 8.26 -32.12 3.92
N PHE A 145 7.68 -31.99 5.10
CA PHE A 145 8.34 -32.25 6.38
C PHE A 145 8.48 -33.75 6.57
N LYS A 146 9.67 -34.19 6.97
CA LYS A 146 9.95 -35.60 7.24
C LYS A 146 10.30 -35.74 8.73
N PRO A 147 9.65 -36.65 9.46
CA PRO A 147 10.04 -36.96 10.84
C PRO A 147 11.53 -37.27 10.89
N THR A 148 12.25 -36.63 11.82
CA THR A 148 13.69 -36.78 11.99
C THR A 148 14.06 -38.03 12.78
N ASN A 149 13.14 -38.51 13.63
CA ASN A 149 13.28 -39.75 14.37
C ASN A 149 12.42 -40.88 13.75
N LYS A 150 12.71 -42.12 14.13
CA LYS A 150 11.92 -43.31 13.74
C LYS A 150 10.88 -43.68 14.80
N GLU A 151 10.57 -42.76 15.70
CA GLU A 151 9.63 -43.03 16.77
C GLU A 151 8.22 -43.18 16.22
N ARG A 152 7.38 -43.84 17.01
CA ARG A 152 5.98 -44.02 16.66
C ARG A 152 5.26 -42.67 16.81
N CYS A 153 4.21 -42.49 16.03
CA CYS A 153 3.33 -41.34 16.20
C CYS A 153 2.73 -41.32 17.62
N HIS A 154 2.79 -40.15 18.26
CA HIS A 154 2.24 -39.90 19.59
C HIS A 154 1.18 -38.80 19.52
N LEU A 155 0.03 -39.06 20.14
CA LEU A 155 -1.06 -38.09 20.23
C LEU A 155 -0.99 -37.32 21.55
N HIS A 156 -1.01 -35.99 21.45
CA HIS A 156 -1.11 -35.05 22.56
C HIS A 156 -2.46 -34.34 22.55
N ALA A 157 -3.47 -35.00 23.11
CA ALA A 157 -4.87 -34.58 23.08
C ALA A 157 -5.25 -33.42 24.04
N LYS A 158 -4.29 -32.70 24.65
CA LYS A 158 -4.59 -31.61 25.59
C LYS A 158 -4.38 -30.25 24.94
N MET A 159 -5.32 -29.32 25.18
CA MET A 159 -5.30 -27.95 24.67
C MET A 159 -5.81 -26.99 25.77
N SER A 160 -5.13 -25.87 26.00
CA SER A 160 -5.59 -24.85 26.95
C SER A 160 -6.66 -23.95 26.32
N LYS A 161 -7.81 -23.80 26.97
CA LYS A 161 -8.90 -22.89 26.56
C LYS A 161 -8.62 -21.42 26.96
N ASN A 162 -7.60 -21.19 27.78
CA ASN A 162 -7.25 -19.89 28.35
C ASN A 162 -6.39 -19.05 27.39
N VAL A 163 -6.77 -19.01 26.11
CA VAL A 163 -6.07 -18.27 25.05
C VAL A 163 -6.94 -17.18 24.45
N GLY A 164 -6.33 -16.09 24.02
CA GLY A 164 -6.99 -14.98 23.32
C GLY A 164 -6.30 -14.64 22.00
N LEU A 165 -7.06 -14.04 21.08
CA LEU A 165 -6.54 -13.43 19.86
C LEU A 165 -6.98 -11.96 19.84
N LEU A 166 -6.01 -11.04 19.90
CA LEU A 166 -6.23 -9.60 19.96
C LEU A 166 -5.59 -8.91 18.76
N ARG A 167 -6.40 -8.17 18.00
CA ARG A 167 -5.92 -7.34 16.89
C ARG A 167 -5.74 -5.90 17.32
N ILE A 168 -4.55 -5.35 17.08
CA ILE A 168 -4.25 -3.94 17.35
C ILE A 168 -4.84 -3.06 16.25
N PHE A 169 -5.42 -1.92 16.64
CA PHE A 169 -5.96 -0.92 15.72
C PHE A 169 -5.67 0.50 16.22
N PRO A 170 -5.65 1.52 15.32
CA PRO A 170 -5.30 2.87 15.73
C PRO A 170 -6.26 3.36 16.81
N SER A 171 -5.72 3.99 17.85
CA SER A 171 -6.50 4.51 18.98
C SER A 171 -7.16 3.45 19.88
N ILE A 172 -6.71 2.19 19.82
CA ILE A 172 -7.11 1.17 20.79
C ILE A 172 -6.93 1.67 22.24
N SER A 173 -7.98 1.50 23.04
CA SER A 173 -8.00 1.99 24.41
C SER A 173 -7.24 1.05 25.35
N THR A 174 -6.49 1.64 26.27
CA THR A 174 -5.70 0.90 27.27
C THR A 174 -6.60 0.12 28.23
N SER A 175 -7.82 0.63 28.49
CA SER A 175 -8.83 -0.09 29.25
C SER A 175 -9.26 -1.39 28.57
N LEU A 176 -9.41 -1.39 27.25
CA LEU A 176 -9.78 -2.60 26.49
C LEU A 176 -8.67 -3.66 26.59
N ILE A 177 -7.41 -3.24 26.43
CA ILE A 177 -6.26 -4.15 26.48
C ILE A 177 -6.04 -4.70 27.88
N ARG A 178 -6.10 -3.82 28.90
CA ARG A 178 -6.02 -4.24 30.30
C ARG A 178 -7.08 -5.28 30.62
N ALA A 179 -8.31 -5.07 30.14
CA ALA A 179 -9.42 -5.97 30.39
C ALA A 179 -9.27 -7.30 29.62
N PHE A 180 -8.71 -7.27 28.41
CA PHE A 180 -8.39 -8.49 27.65
C PHE A 180 -7.29 -9.34 28.32
N PHE A 181 -6.33 -8.68 28.99
CA PHE A 181 -5.20 -9.33 29.66
C PHE A 181 -5.50 -9.76 31.11
N GLN A 182 -6.78 -9.78 31.50
CA GLN A 182 -7.21 -10.29 32.80
C GLN A 182 -7.39 -11.82 32.79
N PRO A 183 -7.22 -12.48 33.95
CA PRO A 183 -7.61 -13.88 34.11
C PRO A 183 -9.07 -14.13 33.67
N PRO A 184 -9.38 -15.32 33.12
CA PRO A 184 -8.56 -16.53 33.10
C PRO A 184 -7.59 -16.64 31.91
N ILE A 185 -7.41 -15.60 31.09
CA ILE A 185 -6.51 -15.67 29.93
C ILE A 185 -5.04 -15.81 30.40
N GLU A 186 -4.36 -16.85 29.89
CA GLU A 186 -2.97 -17.21 30.19
C GLU A 186 -2.04 -16.97 29.00
N GLY A 187 -2.58 -16.87 27.79
CA GLY A 187 -1.80 -16.47 26.62
C GLY A 187 -2.60 -15.71 25.59
N VAL A 188 -1.93 -14.81 24.86
CA VAL A 188 -2.54 -13.99 23.82
C VAL A 188 -1.72 -14.05 22.53
N VAL A 189 -2.40 -14.29 21.42
CA VAL A 189 -1.89 -13.98 20.07
C VAL A 189 -2.23 -12.52 19.76
N LEU A 190 -1.20 -11.70 19.56
CA LEU A 190 -1.32 -10.28 19.24
C LEU A 190 -1.10 -10.06 17.74
N GLU A 191 -2.12 -9.64 17.00
CA GLU A 191 -2.01 -9.25 15.59
C GLU A 191 -1.59 -7.77 15.49
N SER A 192 -0.30 -7.52 15.27
CA SER A 192 0.31 -6.18 15.14
C SER A 192 0.39 -5.70 13.68
N TYR A 193 0.76 -4.44 13.46
CA TYR A 193 0.91 -3.90 12.12
C TYR A 193 2.18 -4.39 11.44
N GLY A 194 2.20 -4.35 10.10
CA GLY A 194 3.41 -4.47 9.30
C GLY A 194 4.30 -5.64 9.70
N ALA A 195 5.57 -5.33 9.99
CA ALA A 195 6.59 -6.31 10.34
C ALA A 195 6.59 -6.73 11.83
N GLY A 196 5.51 -6.49 12.57
CA GLY A 196 5.49 -6.73 14.02
C GLY A 196 5.32 -5.48 14.88
N ASN A 197 4.87 -4.37 14.31
CA ASN A 197 4.94 -3.04 14.91
C ASN A 197 3.68 -2.69 15.71
N ILE A 198 3.88 -2.02 16.86
CA ILE A 198 2.82 -1.44 17.69
C ILE A 198 3.16 0.03 18.01
N PRO A 199 2.21 0.84 18.49
CA PRO A 199 2.50 2.22 18.87
C PRO A 199 3.60 2.29 19.96
N SER A 200 4.75 2.90 19.65
CA SER A 200 5.84 3.17 20.59
C SER A 200 5.63 4.45 21.39
N ASN A 201 4.81 5.38 20.91
CA ASN A 201 4.45 6.62 21.62
C ASN A 201 3.38 6.40 22.71
N ARG A 202 2.92 5.17 22.93
CA ARG A 202 1.89 4.80 23.92
C ARG A 202 2.51 4.00 25.06
N GLU A 203 3.16 4.70 25.99
CA GLU A 203 3.77 4.07 27.18
C GLU A 203 2.73 3.31 28.03
N ASP A 204 1.49 3.81 28.06
CA ASP A 204 0.37 3.17 28.73
C ASP A 204 0.02 1.80 28.13
N LEU A 205 0.06 1.67 26.81
CA LEU A 205 -0.11 0.39 26.10
C LEU A 205 1.04 -0.58 26.43
N LEU A 206 2.29 -0.12 26.30
CA LEU A 206 3.48 -0.93 26.52
C LEU A 206 3.56 -1.43 27.97
N THR A 207 3.15 -0.59 28.92
CA THR A 207 3.11 -0.93 30.34
C THR A 207 2.12 -2.06 30.62
N GLU A 208 0.93 -2.05 30.02
CA GLU A 208 -0.04 -3.15 30.18
C GLU A 208 0.47 -4.48 29.61
N ILE A 209 1.13 -4.44 28.44
CA ILE A 209 1.75 -5.63 27.83
C ILE A 209 2.87 -6.17 28.72
N SER A 210 3.80 -5.30 29.14
CA SER A 210 4.90 -5.68 30.03
C SER A 210 4.37 -6.23 31.36
N ALA A 211 3.34 -5.62 31.94
CA ALA A 211 2.73 -6.07 33.17
C ALA A 211 2.10 -7.47 33.02
N ALA A 212 1.48 -7.78 31.87
CA ALA A 212 0.90 -9.08 31.63
C ALA A 212 1.97 -10.17 31.42
N VAL A 213 3.03 -9.88 30.66
CA VAL A 213 4.17 -10.81 30.51
C VAL A 213 4.81 -11.08 31.88
N LYS A 214 5.00 -10.06 32.72
CA LYS A 214 5.50 -10.20 34.10
C LYS A 214 4.58 -11.03 35.01
N ARG A 215 3.27 -11.08 34.74
CA ARG A 215 2.33 -11.97 35.43
C ARG A 215 2.42 -13.43 34.97
N GLY A 216 3.29 -13.74 34.00
CA GLY A 216 3.46 -15.08 33.43
C GLY A 216 2.57 -15.36 32.23
N MET A 217 1.94 -14.33 31.63
CA MET A 217 1.15 -14.48 30.41
C MET A 217 2.06 -14.59 29.20
N ILE A 218 1.86 -15.62 28.36
CA ILE A 218 2.62 -15.76 27.11
C ILE A 218 1.95 -14.92 26.02
N VAL A 219 2.67 -13.94 25.47
CA VAL A 219 2.18 -13.12 24.35
C VAL A 219 2.96 -13.49 23.09
N VAL A 220 2.26 -13.85 22.03
CA VAL A 220 2.83 -14.20 20.71
C VAL A 220 2.47 -13.11 19.71
N ASN A 221 3.47 -12.42 19.17
CA ASN A 221 3.28 -11.35 18.18
C ASN A 221 3.23 -11.91 16.76
N ILE A 222 2.15 -11.66 16.02
CA ILE A 222 2.03 -11.99 14.59
C ILE A 222 1.61 -10.76 13.78
N THR A 223 1.83 -10.78 12.47
CA THR A 223 1.40 -9.68 11.59
C THR A 223 -0.07 -9.80 11.19
N GLN A 224 -0.75 -8.66 11.06
CA GLN A 224 -2.07 -8.57 10.41
C GLN A 224 -2.02 -8.85 8.90
N CYS A 225 -0.85 -8.75 8.28
CA CYS A 225 -0.69 -8.95 6.84
C CYS A 225 -0.98 -10.41 6.46
N LEU A 226 -1.50 -10.62 5.25
CA LEU A 226 -1.72 -11.96 4.74
C LEU A 226 -0.39 -12.69 4.47
N ARG A 227 0.61 -11.97 3.96
CA ARG A 227 1.94 -12.49 3.59
C ARG A 227 3.07 -11.78 4.34
N GLY A 228 4.15 -12.50 4.59
CA GLY A 228 5.27 -12.05 5.40
C GLY A 228 5.13 -12.49 6.85
N GLY A 229 6.00 -11.97 7.70
CA GLY A 229 6.04 -12.31 9.11
C GLY A 229 6.62 -11.20 9.96
N VAL A 230 6.64 -11.44 11.27
CA VAL A 230 7.27 -10.56 12.24
C VAL A 230 8.79 -10.66 12.11
N VAL A 231 9.44 -9.50 11.98
CA VAL A 231 10.90 -9.36 11.93
C VAL A 231 11.31 -8.54 13.14
N ALA A 232 11.83 -9.22 14.16
CA ALA A 232 12.26 -8.55 15.39
C ALA A 232 13.35 -7.50 15.09
N ALA A 233 13.26 -6.33 15.74
CA ALA A 233 14.27 -5.27 15.75
C ALA A 233 14.58 -4.55 14.41
N MET A 234 13.75 -4.66 13.37
CA MET A 234 13.93 -3.88 12.13
C MET A 234 13.53 -2.39 12.30
N TYR A 235 12.53 -2.14 13.14
CA TYR A 235 12.00 -0.81 13.47
C TYR A 235 12.01 -0.60 14.99
N GLU A 236 12.10 0.65 15.43
CA GLU A 236 12.06 1.02 16.85
C GLU A 236 10.76 0.52 17.52
N THR A 237 9.63 0.65 16.83
CA THR A 237 8.29 0.20 17.26
C THR A 237 8.19 -1.31 17.50
N GLY A 238 8.91 -2.13 16.71
CA GLY A 238 8.96 -3.59 16.88
C GLY A 238 9.95 -4.07 17.95
N LYS A 239 10.96 -3.26 18.31
CA LYS A 239 11.99 -3.62 19.30
C LYS A 239 11.42 -3.75 20.71
N PHE A 240 10.50 -2.87 21.08
CA PHE A 240 9.90 -2.83 22.42
C PHE A 240 9.18 -4.13 22.81
N LEU A 241 8.49 -4.77 21.87
CA LEU A 241 7.80 -6.04 22.14
C LEU A 241 8.79 -7.14 22.53
N SER A 242 9.91 -7.24 21.80
CA SER A 242 11.00 -8.17 22.11
C SER A 242 11.58 -7.89 23.51
N GLU A 243 11.86 -6.62 23.81
CA GLU A 243 12.36 -6.19 25.14
C GLU A 243 11.36 -6.46 26.29
N CYS A 244 10.05 -6.50 26.00
CA CYS A 244 9.01 -6.84 26.98
C CYS A 244 8.87 -8.35 27.24
N GLY A 245 9.59 -9.21 26.50
CA GLY A 245 9.44 -10.67 26.58
C GLY A 245 8.28 -11.23 25.76
N VAL A 246 7.80 -10.50 24.76
CA VAL A 246 6.81 -10.99 23.80
C VAL A 246 7.48 -11.87 22.76
N VAL A 247 6.94 -13.06 22.55
CA VAL A 247 7.47 -14.09 21.64
C VAL A 247 7.15 -13.71 20.20
N SER A 248 8.13 -13.81 19.30
CA SER A 248 7.89 -13.64 17.86
C SER A 248 7.10 -14.83 17.32
N GLY A 249 5.98 -14.56 16.67
CA GLY A 249 5.23 -15.55 15.92
C GLY A 249 5.78 -15.78 14.50
N TYR A 250 6.82 -15.06 14.10
CA TYR A 250 7.44 -15.13 12.77
C TYR A 250 6.37 -15.03 11.66
N ASP A 251 6.30 -16.02 10.78
CA ASP A 251 5.39 -16.07 9.64
C ASP A 251 4.17 -16.98 9.87
N MET A 252 3.87 -17.30 11.14
CA MET A 252 2.69 -18.09 11.53
C MET A 252 1.39 -17.39 11.14
N THR A 253 0.40 -18.20 10.74
CA THR A 253 -0.97 -17.71 10.59
C THR A 253 -1.62 -17.53 11.96
N PRO A 254 -2.67 -16.69 12.09
CA PRO A 254 -3.42 -16.56 13.34
C PRO A 254 -3.98 -17.90 13.85
N GLU A 255 -4.41 -18.77 12.95
CA GLU A 255 -4.91 -20.11 13.24
C GLU A 255 -3.81 -20.99 13.87
N ALA A 256 -2.61 -20.97 13.28
CA ALA A 256 -1.46 -21.73 13.77
C ALA A 256 -0.90 -21.18 15.08
N ALA A 257 -0.81 -19.85 15.22
CA ALA A 257 -0.34 -19.21 16.44
C ALA A 257 -1.28 -19.51 17.62
N LEU A 258 -2.60 -19.44 17.43
CA LEU A 258 -3.58 -19.74 18.47
C LEU A 258 -3.53 -21.23 18.87
N ALA A 259 -3.47 -22.12 17.88
CA ALA A 259 -3.37 -23.56 18.12
C ALA A 259 -2.06 -23.92 18.85
N LYS A 260 -0.92 -23.37 18.41
CA LYS A 260 0.39 -23.60 19.05
C LYS A 260 0.40 -23.09 20.48
N LEU A 261 -0.12 -21.87 20.71
CA LEU A 261 -0.18 -21.28 22.04
C LEU A 261 -1.04 -22.12 22.99
N SER A 262 -2.22 -22.55 22.53
CA SER A 262 -3.10 -23.43 23.29
C SER A 262 -2.44 -24.77 23.62
N TYR A 263 -1.74 -25.36 22.65
CA TYR A 263 -0.98 -26.60 22.80
C TYR A 263 0.14 -26.45 23.84
N VAL A 264 0.99 -25.42 23.70
CA VAL A 264 2.13 -25.17 24.60
C VAL A 264 1.67 -24.87 26.03
N LEU A 265 0.60 -24.09 26.20
CA LEU A 265 0.05 -23.82 27.53
C LEU A 265 -0.45 -25.08 28.23
N SER A 266 -0.96 -26.06 27.49
CA SER A 266 -1.43 -27.34 28.04
C SER A 266 -0.32 -28.23 28.63
N LYS A 267 0.94 -27.97 28.27
CA LYS A 267 2.12 -28.69 28.76
C LYS A 267 2.50 -28.20 30.15
N THR A 268 1.94 -28.85 31.18
CA THR A 268 2.16 -28.48 32.59
C THR A 268 3.57 -28.79 33.10
N GLU A 269 4.26 -29.69 32.42
CA GLU A 269 5.64 -30.12 32.71
C GLU A 269 6.69 -29.09 32.25
N LEU A 270 6.33 -28.21 31.32
CA LEU A 270 7.23 -27.16 30.83
C LEU A 270 7.18 -25.95 31.75
N THR A 271 8.36 -25.45 32.13
CA THR A 271 8.51 -24.16 32.80
C THR A 271 8.14 -23.01 31.86
N TYR A 272 7.86 -21.82 32.40
CA TYR A 272 7.59 -20.63 31.59
C TYR A 272 8.72 -20.38 30.57
N GLN A 273 9.99 -20.48 31.00
CA GLN A 273 11.14 -20.25 30.13
C GLN A 273 11.17 -21.24 28.95
N GLN A 274 10.96 -22.54 29.21
CA GLN A 274 10.87 -23.56 28.16
C GLN A 274 9.69 -23.36 27.20
N LYS A 275 8.62 -22.67 27.64
CA LYS A 275 7.48 -22.35 26.77
C LYS A 275 7.74 -21.13 25.87
N VAL A 276 8.71 -20.27 26.22
CA VAL A 276 9.03 -19.04 25.48
C VAL A 276 10.38 -19.09 24.74
N ASP A 277 11.25 -20.06 25.04
CA ASP A 277 12.55 -20.22 24.40
C ASP A 277 12.44 -20.54 22.91
N ASP A 278 13.23 -19.82 22.10
CA ASP A 278 13.20 -19.82 20.62
C ASP A 278 14.19 -20.84 20.00
N ASP A 279 14.83 -21.68 20.81
CA ASP A 279 15.99 -22.52 20.43
C ASP A 279 15.64 -23.78 19.61
N THR A 280 14.75 -23.61 18.63
CA THR A 280 14.39 -24.64 17.65
C THR A 280 15.44 -24.84 16.56
N LEU A 281 16.50 -24.03 16.47
CA LEU A 281 17.59 -24.27 15.51
C LEU A 281 18.73 -25.12 16.11
N LEU A 282 19.08 -24.90 17.38
CA LEU A 282 20.11 -25.66 18.11
C LEU A 282 19.62 -27.05 18.50
N GLU A 283 18.37 -27.17 18.96
CA GLU A 283 17.75 -28.47 19.24
C GLU A 283 17.48 -29.27 17.95
N ALA A 284 17.04 -28.62 16.86
CA ALA A 284 16.86 -29.32 15.58
C ALA A 284 18.20 -29.81 15.01
N LEU A 285 19.29 -29.05 15.11
CA LEU A 285 20.62 -29.51 14.70
C LEU A 285 21.17 -30.62 15.62
N ALA A 286 20.94 -30.54 16.93
CA ALA A 286 21.33 -31.57 17.90
C ALA A 286 20.56 -32.89 17.69
N LEU A 287 19.24 -32.81 17.44
CA LEU A 287 18.37 -33.94 17.11
C LEU A 287 18.70 -34.55 15.75
N THR A 288 19.12 -33.76 14.76
CA THR A 288 19.50 -34.26 13.42
C THR A 288 20.85 -34.98 13.41
N LEU A 289 21.74 -34.66 14.37
CA LEU A 289 23.13 -35.14 14.37
C LEU A 289 23.46 -36.13 15.50
N ASN A 290 22.54 -36.40 16.43
CA ASN A 290 22.69 -37.37 17.53
C ASN A 290 23.99 -37.17 18.35
N ILE A 291 24.26 -35.92 18.77
CA ILE A 291 25.50 -35.56 19.49
C ILE A 291 25.21 -35.35 20.98
N GLU A 292 25.60 -36.31 21.82
CA GLU A 292 25.37 -36.32 23.27
C GLU A 292 26.27 -35.35 24.08
N SER A 293 27.00 -34.41 23.47
CA SER A 293 28.01 -33.59 24.17
C SER A 293 28.21 -32.18 23.61
N GLN A 294 28.11 -31.17 24.50
CA GLN A 294 28.31 -29.74 24.22
C GLN A 294 29.67 -29.40 23.57
N ASN A 295 30.74 -30.13 23.88
CA ASN A 295 32.08 -29.84 23.34
C ASN A 295 32.24 -30.26 21.87
N LYS A 296 31.50 -31.28 21.41
CA LYS A 296 31.43 -31.65 19.99
C LYS A 296 30.51 -30.75 19.18
N LEU A 297 29.50 -30.15 19.83
CA LEU A 297 28.59 -29.20 19.21
C LEU A 297 29.37 -28.01 18.64
N VAL A 298 30.21 -27.36 19.45
CA VAL A 298 31.04 -26.19 19.07
C VAL A 298 31.94 -26.48 17.85
N GLU A 299 32.53 -27.68 17.76
CA GLU A 299 33.38 -28.06 16.63
C GLU A 299 32.59 -28.25 15.33
N VAL A 300 31.36 -28.79 15.44
CA VAL A 300 30.48 -29.03 14.29
C VAL A 300 29.82 -27.74 13.81
N THR A 301 29.34 -26.87 14.71
CA THR A 301 28.80 -25.54 14.33
C THR A 301 29.86 -24.70 13.61
N GLY A 302 31.11 -24.71 14.08
CA GLY A 302 32.20 -24.01 13.40
C GLY A 302 32.41 -24.48 11.95
N LYS A 303 32.31 -25.78 11.67
CA LYS A 303 32.43 -26.32 10.30
C LYS A 303 31.24 -25.97 9.42
N VAL A 304 30.03 -25.93 9.98
CA VAL A 304 28.80 -25.54 9.26
C VAL A 304 28.84 -24.05 8.90
N PHE A 305 29.18 -23.18 9.84
CA PHE A 305 29.28 -21.74 9.58
C PHE A 305 30.38 -21.41 8.56
N ASN A 306 31.50 -22.13 8.56
CA ASN A 306 32.55 -22.00 7.55
C ASN A 306 32.06 -22.37 6.14
N ALA A 307 31.27 -23.44 6.00
CA ALA A 307 30.70 -23.85 4.72
C ALA A 307 29.66 -22.84 4.19
N LEU A 308 28.81 -22.33 5.10
CA LEU A 308 27.82 -21.31 4.78
C LEU A 308 28.48 -19.97 4.40
N LEU A 309 29.58 -19.60 5.05
CA LEU A 309 30.35 -18.38 4.76
C LEU A 309 30.85 -18.37 3.30
N LEU A 310 31.41 -19.48 2.82
CA LEU A 310 31.83 -19.62 1.42
C LEU A 310 30.64 -19.51 0.45
N TYR A 311 29.48 -20.08 0.81
CA TYR A 311 28.28 -20.00 0.00
C TYR A 311 27.74 -18.55 -0.11
N ALA A 312 27.67 -17.85 1.03
CA ALA A 312 27.22 -16.45 1.10
C ALA A 312 28.09 -15.52 0.24
N ILE A 313 29.41 -15.72 0.25
CA ILE A 313 30.33 -14.97 -0.61
C ILE A 313 30.12 -15.32 -2.08
N GLY A 314 29.92 -16.60 -2.39
CA GLY A 314 29.56 -17.04 -3.75
C GLY A 314 28.29 -16.37 -4.29
N LYS A 315 27.33 -16.04 -3.40
CA LYS A 315 26.09 -15.31 -3.69
C LYS A 315 26.19 -13.79 -3.57
N ASN A 316 27.34 -13.27 -3.16
CA ASN A 316 27.61 -11.86 -2.94
C ASN A 316 26.71 -11.21 -1.86
N ASP A 317 26.31 -11.98 -0.85
CA ASP A 317 25.44 -11.53 0.24
C ASP A 317 26.25 -11.04 1.45
N VAL A 318 26.46 -9.72 1.52
CA VAL A 318 27.23 -9.08 2.61
C VAL A 318 26.55 -9.24 3.97
N GLY A 319 25.21 -9.30 4.02
CA GLY A 319 24.46 -9.44 5.27
C GLY A 319 24.64 -10.83 5.86
N ALA A 320 24.51 -11.86 5.04
CA ALA A 320 24.76 -13.25 5.43
C ALA A 320 26.21 -13.47 5.87
N VAL A 321 27.18 -12.86 5.19
CA VAL A 321 28.61 -12.94 5.58
C VAL A 321 28.86 -12.34 6.96
N LYS A 322 28.27 -11.18 7.26
CA LYS A 322 28.35 -10.55 8.59
C LYS A 322 27.80 -11.48 9.66
N MET A 323 26.57 -11.95 9.47
CA MET A 323 25.88 -12.85 10.38
C MET A 323 26.69 -14.13 10.66
N MET A 324 27.27 -14.75 9.63
CA MET A 324 28.06 -15.97 9.78
C MET A 324 29.37 -15.75 10.53
N LEU A 325 30.03 -14.60 10.33
CA LEU A 325 31.23 -14.22 11.09
C LEU A 325 30.90 -13.93 12.56
N ASP A 326 29.77 -13.27 12.83
CA ASP A 326 29.27 -13.04 14.20
C ASP A 326 28.91 -14.36 14.90
N MET A 327 28.49 -15.38 14.13
CA MET A 327 28.25 -16.75 14.60
C MET A 327 29.54 -17.59 14.76
N GLY A 328 30.71 -16.98 14.61
CA GLY A 328 32.01 -17.63 14.84
C GLY A 328 32.59 -18.36 13.63
N ALA A 329 32.14 -18.06 12.41
CA ALA A 329 32.81 -18.56 11.20
C ALA A 329 34.26 -18.02 11.12
N ASN A 330 35.18 -18.86 10.66
CA ASN A 330 36.57 -18.49 10.45
C ASN A 330 36.72 -17.66 9.17
N ILE A 331 37.15 -16.41 9.31
CA ILE A 331 37.38 -15.48 8.20
C ILE A 331 38.50 -15.89 7.25
N ASN A 332 39.31 -16.90 7.59
CA ASN A 332 40.33 -17.46 6.70
C ASN A 332 39.98 -18.88 6.22
N THR A 333 38.68 -19.24 6.25
CA THR A 333 38.18 -20.51 5.72
C THR A 333 38.62 -20.70 4.27
N LYS A 334 39.16 -21.88 3.98
CA LYS A 334 39.61 -22.31 2.65
C LYS A 334 38.65 -23.34 2.06
N ASN A 335 38.35 -23.22 0.78
CA ASN A 335 37.62 -24.24 0.03
C ASN A 335 38.56 -25.41 -0.39
N SER A 336 38.04 -26.36 -1.16
CA SER A 336 38.80 -27.53 -1.66
C SER A 336 40.02 -27.17 -2.50
N ASP A 337 40.03 -25.99 -3.12
CA ASP A 337 41.12 -25.51 -3.98
C ASP A 337 42.16 -24.67 -3.21
N GLY A 338 41.98 -24.53 -1.89
CA GLY A 338 42.78 -23.66 -1.04
C GLY A 338 42.43 -22.17 -1.18
N SER A 339 41.39 -21.81 -1.94
CA SER A 339 40.88 -20.45 -2.09
C SER A 339 40.20 -20.01 -0.79
N THR A 340 40.59 -18.85 -0.28
CA THR A 340 39.98 -18.25 0.92
C THR A 340 38.74 -17.45 0.54
N VAL A 341 37.93 -17.11 1.54
CA VAL A 341 36.82 -16.16 1.40
C VAL A 341 37.22 -14.83 0.73
N LEU A 342 38.46 -14.36 0.93
CA LEU A 342 38.99 -13.16 0.28
C LEU A 342 39.25 -13.38 -1.21
N HIS A 343 39.75 -14.55 -1.62
CA HIS A 343 39.93 -14.89 -3.03
C HIS A 343 38.59 -14.89 -3.76
N GLU A 344 37.57 -15.53 -3.18
CA GLU A 344 36.22 -15.57 -3.77
C GLU A 344 35.62 -14.16 -3.87
N ALA A 345 35.77 -13.32 -2.84
CA ALA A 345 35.31 -11.93 -2.87
C ALA A 345 36.02 -11.10 -3.96
N VAL A 346 37.34 -11.28 -4.14
CA VAL A 346 38.13 -10.62 -5.20
C VAL A 346 37.69 -11.07 -6.58
N LEU A 347 37.44 -12.37 -6.78
CA LEU A 347 36.97 -12.92 -8.06
C LEU A 347 35.59 -12.38 -8.47
N LYS A 348 34.73 -12.08 -7.48
CA LYS A 348 33.41 -11.46 -7.69
C LYS A 348 33.46 -9.94 -7.87
N GLY A 349 34.54 -9.28 -7.44
CA GLY A 349 34.77 -7.85 -7.64
C GLY A 349 33.93 -6.92 -6.74
N ASN A 350 33.35 -7.41 -5.65
CA ASN A 350 32.56 -6.57 -4.73
C ASN A 350 33.47 -5.85 -3.72
N MET A 351 33.69 -4.56 -3.95
CA MET A 351 34.53 -3.71 -3.09
C MET A 351 34.06 -3.65 -1.63
N GLN A 352 32.75 -3.63 -1.36
CA GLN A 352 32.24 -3.57 0.01
C GLN A 352 32.51 -4.86 0.78
N MET A 353 32.36 -6.02 0.13
CA MET A 353 32.67 -7.33 0.71
C MET A 353 34.17 -7.45 1.00
N ILE A 354 35.01 -7.06 0.03
CA ILE A 354 36.47 -7.11 0.16
C ILE A 354 36.92 -6.20 1.30
N GLU A 355 36.44 -4.95 1.36
CA GLU A 355 36.77 -4.02 2.43
C GLU A 355 36.31 -4.52 3.81
N TYR A 356 35.12 -5.15 3.88
CA TYR A 356 34.62 -5.73 5.12
C TYR A 356 35.48 -6.90 5.61
N LEU A 357 35.83 -7.84 4.73
CA LEU A 357 36.69 -8.98 5.08
C LEU A 357 38.08 -8.52 5.54
N LEU A 358 38.67 -7.55 4.83
CA LEU A 358 39.99 -6.99 5.20
C LEU A 358 39.97 -6.26 6.54
N LYS A 359 38.91 -5.48 6.84
CA LYS A 359 38.75 -4.81 8.14
C LYS A 359 38.60 -5.80 9.31
N ASN A 360 38.05 -6.98 9.05
CA ASN A 360 37.84 -8.02 10.06
C ASN A 360 38.96 -9.07 10.11
N GLY A 361 40.13 -8.77 9.52
CA GLY A 361 41.34 -9.59 9.70
C GLY A 361 41.53 -10.73 8.69
N ALA A 362 40.92 -10.66 7.50
CA ALA A 362 41.20 -11.60 6.42
C ALA A 362 42.68 -11.53 5.99
N GLU A 363 43.34 -12.68 5.90
CA GLU A 363 44.76 -12.77 5.50
C GLU A 363 44.93 -12.49 4.00
N VAL A 364 45.75 -11.49 3.67
CA VAL A 364 45.92 -10.96 2.31
C VAL A 364 46.90 -11.71 1.41
N ASN A 365 47.77 -12.55 1.98
CA ASN A 365 48.87 -13.21 1.27
C ASN A 365 48.77 -14.76 1.30
N ILE A 366 47.57 -15.32 1.50
CA ILE A 366 47.37 -16.78 1.39
C ILE A 366 47.41 -17.18 -0.08
N TRP A 367 48.02 -18.32 -0.40
CA TRP A 367 48.02 -18.88 -1.76
C TRP A 367 47.01 -20.03 -1.92
N THR A 368 46.38 -20.09 -3.09
CA THR A 368 45.60 -21.26 -3.52
C THR A 368 46.52 -22.45 -3.83
N ARG A 369 45.96 -23.66 -3.99
CA ARG A 369 46.71 -24.84 -4.43
C ARG A 369 47.30 -24.69 -5.84
N CYS A 370 46.77 -23.75 -6.63
CA CYS A 370 47.28 -23.39 -7.96
C CYS A 370 48.38 -22.31 -7.90
N GLY A 371 48.81 -21.89 -6.71
CA GLY A 371 49.85 -20.88 -6.53
C GLY A 371 49.38 -19.45 -6.79
N GLU A 372 48.07 -19.18 -6.72
CA GLU A 372 47.51 -17.83 -6.96
C GLU A 372 47.29 -17.10 -5.64
N SER A 373 47.75 -15.85 -5.53
CA SER A 373 47.45 -14.95 -4.41
C SER A 373 46.21 -14.09 -4.70
N PRO A 374 45.54 -13.49 -3.69
CA PRO A 374 44.42 -12.56 -3.92
C PRO A 374 44.81 -11.38 -4.80
N LEU A 375 46.07 -10.93 -4.70
CA LEU A 375 46.63 -9.87 -5.53
C LEU A 375 46.78 -10.32 -6.99
N LEU A 376 47.26 -11.54 -7.25
CA LEU A 376 47.35 -12.09 -8.60
C LEU A 376 45.96 -12.31 -9.22
N ALA A 377 44.98 -12.76 -8.44
CA ALA A 377 43.58 -12.87 -8.89
C ALA A 377 42.99 -11.51 -9.29
N ALA A 378 43.30 -10.43 -8.55
CA ALA A 378 42.88 -9.07 -8.90
C ALA A 378 43.56 -8.55 -10.18
N ILE A 379 44.83 -8.92 -10.41
CA ILE A 379 45.58 -8.60 -11.65
C ILE A 379 44.96 -9.32 -12.85
N HIS A 380 44.60 -10.60 -12.72
CA HIS A 380 43.91 -11.35 -13.77
C HIS A 380 42.57 -10.70 -14.15
N LYS A 381 41.84 -10.14 -13.19
CA LYS A 381 40.55 -9.46 -13.38
C LYS A 381 40.64 -8.00 -13.84
N ASP A 382 41.84 -7.44 -13.98
CA ASP A 382 42.06 -6.04 -14.38
C ASP A 382 41.37 -5.01 -13.48
N ASN A 383 41.29 -5.30 -12.17
CA ASN A 383 40.60 -4.44 -11.20
C ASN A 383 41.59 -3.61 -10.37
N VAL A 384 41.97 -2.45 -10.90
CA VAL A 384 42.92 -1.51 -10.26
C VAL A 384 42.47 -1.07 -8.87
N ALA A 385 41.16 -0.87 -8.65
CA ALA A 385 40.65 -0.44 -7.35
C ALA A 385 40.85 -1.52 -6.27
N VAL A 386 40.64 -2.79 -6.61
CA VAL A 386 40.89 -3.93 -5.71
C VAL A 386 42.39 -4.12 -5.47
N ILE A 387 43.24 -3.95 -6.51
CA ILE A 387 44.70 -4.01 -6.38
C ILE A 387 45.22 -2.98 -5.38
N CYS A 388 44.81 -1.71 -5.52
CA CYS A 388 45.20 -0.66 -4.59
C CYS A 388 44.68 -0.91 -3.17
N LEU A 389 43.46 -1.46 -3.03
CA LEU A 389 42.89 -1.81 -1.74
C LEU A 389 43.67 -2.96 -1.07
N LEU A 390 43.99 -4.03 -1.79
CA LEU A 390 44.77 -5.15 -1.25
C LEU A 390 46.19 -4.70 -0.84
N GLN A 391 46.85 -3.87 -1.65
CA GLN A 391 48.17 -3.31 -1.31
C GLN A 391 48.12 -2.42 -0.06
N LYS A 392 47.05 -1.62 0.11
CA LYS A 392 46.84 -0.82 1.34
C LYS A 392 46.79 -1.67 2.60
N TYR A 393 46.29 -2.91 2.50
CA TYR A 393 46.23 -3.88 3.58
C TYR A 393 47.45 -4.85 3.60
N GLY A 394 48.52 -4.53 2.87
CA GLY A 394 49.81 -5.25 2.94
C GLY A 394 50.02 -6.37 1.94
N ALA A 395 49.21 -6.47 0.87
CA ALA A 395 49.44 -7.43 -0.20
C ALA A 395 50.66 -7.03 -1.06
N CYS A 396 51.55 -7.98 -1.35
CA CYS A 396 52.73 -7.76 -2.19
C CYS A 396 52.97 -8.92 -3.18
N LEU A 397 53.61 -8.62 -4.31
CA LEU A 397 53.97 -9.65 -5.29
C LEU A 397 55.14 -10.49 -4.78
N SER A 398 54.95 -11.81 -4.74
CA SER A 398 56.02 -12.78 -4.48
C SER A 398 57.05 -12.80 -5.61
N SER A 399 58.18 -13.49 -5.41
CA SER A 399 59.20 -13.72 -6.46
C SER A 399 58.61 -14.44 -7.67
N GLU A 400 57.73 -15.41 -7.43
CA GLU A 400 57.04 -16.22 -8.43
C GLU A 400 55.98 -15.40 -9.17
N ASP A 401 55.18 -14.59 -8.45
CA ASP A 401 54.18 -13.71 -9.06
C ASP A 401 54.82 -12.69 -10.02
N ARG A 402 56.00 -12.15 -9.68
CA ARG A 402 56.71 -11.19 -10.54
C ARG A 402 57.08 -11.77 -11.88
N LYS A 403 57.43 -13.06 -11.95
CA LYS A 403 57.74 -13.74 -13.21
C LYS A 403 56.49 -13.85 -14.09
N ILE A 404 55.37 -14.26 -13.51
CA ILE A 404 54.07 -14.37 -14.19
C ILE A 404 53.60 -12.99 -14.70
N VAL A 405 53.69 -11.97 -13.85
CA VAL A 405 53.31 -10.58 -14.17
C VAL A 405 54.25 -9.97 -15.23
N ALA A 406 55.54 -10.32 -15.24
CA ALA A 406 56.49 -9.92 -16.28
C ALA A 406 56.16 -10.55 -17.65
N ASP A 407 55.83 -11.84 -17.68
CA ASP A 407 55.39 -12.52 -18.91
C ASP A 407 54.09 -11.91 -19.46
N MET A 408 53.13 -11.58 -18.58
CA MET A 408 51.90 -10.86 -18.94
C MET A 408 52.17 -9.46 -19.50
N SER A 409 53.18 -8.76 -18.96
CA SER A 409 53.59 -7.43 -19.44
C SER A 409 54.11 -7.50 -20.87
N SER A 410 54.99 -8.47 -21.17
CA SER A 410 55.53 -8.69 -22.52
C SER A 410 54.42 -9.01 -23.54
N LEU A 411 53.45 -9.83 -23.15
CA LEU A 411 52.30 -10.18 -23.99
C LEU A 411 51.38 -8.97 -24.21
N ALA A 412 51.01 -8.23 -23.16
CA ALA A 412 50.15 -7.05 -23.24
C ALA A 412 50.79 -5.95 -24.11
N ALA A 413 52.10 -5.77 -23.99
CA ALA A 413 52.91 -4.87 -24.82
C ALA A 413 52.86 -5.26 -26.32
N ARG A 414 53.03 -6.55 -26.64
CA ARG A 414 52.94 -7.06 -28.02
C ARG A 414 51.54 -6.93 -28.62
N CYS A 415 50.51 -7.10 -27.80
CA CYS A 415 49.11 -7.04 -28.22
C CYS A 415 48.52 -5.61 -28.18
N GLY A 416 49.23 -4.62 -27.62
CA GLY A 416 48.76 -3.24 -27.49
C GLY A 416 47.68 -3.03 -26.44
N ASP A 417 47.60 -3.91 -25.43
CA ASP A 417 46.61 -3.84 -24.36
C ASP A 417 47.00 -2.80 -23.29
N LEU A 418 46.66 -1.54 -23.59
CA LEU A 418 46.91 -0.39 -22.71
C LEU A 418 46.17 -0.50 -21.36
N LYS A 419 45.08 -1.27 -21.29
CA LYS A 419 44.32 -1.47 -20.05
C LYS A 419 45.09 -2.41 -19.13
N LYS A 420 45.57 -3.55 -19.68
CA LYS A 420 46.38 -4.52 -18.94
C LYS A 420 47.69 -3.92 -18.45
N LEU A 421 48.38 -3.15 -19.29
CA LEU A 421 49.63 -2.46 -18.89
C LEU A 421 49.41 -1.49 -17.72
N LYS A 422 48.30 -0.75 -17.69
CA LYS A 422 47.94 0.12 -16.54
C LYS A 422 47.67 -0.67 -15.27
N THR A 423 46.99 -1.82 -15.37
CA THR A 423 46.76 -2.73 -14.24
C THR A 423 48.09 -3.23 -13.66
N LEU A 424 49.02 -3.67 -14.51
CA LEU A 424 50.32 -4.22 -14.09
C LEU A 424 51.21 -3.16 -13.42
N ILE A 425 51.19 -1.92 -13.90
CA ILE A 425 51.86 -0.79 -13.24
C ILE A 425 51.27 -0.55 -11.84
N ALA A 426 49.94 -0.54 -11.71
CA ALA A 426 49.28 -0.35 -10.42
C ALA A 426 49.58 -1.49 -9.42
N ALA A 427 49.87 -2.70 -9.91
CA ALA A 427 50.30 -3.83 -9.10
C ALA A 427 51.76 -3.73 -8.59
N GLY A 428 52.51 -2.71 -8.99
CA GLY A 428 53.89 -2.46 -8.54
C GLY A 428 54.97 -2.99 -9.48
N LEU A 429 54.66 -3.27 -10.75
CA LEU A 429 55.64 -3.67 -11.75
C LEU A 429 56.45 -2.46 -12.25
N ASP A 430 57.78 -2.56 -12.19
CA ASP A 430 58.70 -1.58 -12.75
C ASP A 430 58.98 -1.89 -14.23
N LEU A 431 58.54 -0.99 -15.12
CA LEU A 431 58.76 -1.11 -16.57
C LEU A 431 60.18 -0.67 -17.01
N SER A 432 61.05 -0.29 -16.07
CA SER A 432 62.43 0.15 -16.33
C SER A 432 63.48 -0.95 -16.20
N ALA A 433 63.11 -2.16 -15.75
CA ALA A 433 64.03 -3.28 -15.61
C ALA A 433 64.30 -3.96 -16.98
N PRO A 434 65.58 -4.21 -17.34
CA PRO A 434 65.95 -4.82 -18.61
C PRO A 434 65.56 -6.30 -18.67
N ASP A 435 64.80 -6.68 -19.68
CA ASP A 435 64.59 -8.04 -20.13
C ASP A 435 65.82 -8.55 -20.93
N GLU A 436 66.12 -9.86 -20.84
CA GLU A 436 67.31 -10.53 -21.42
C GLU A 436 67.45 -10.42 -22.96
N ILE A 437 66.53 -9.73 -23.63
CA ILE A 437 66.53 -9.49 -25.07
C ILE A 437 66.41 -7.99 -25.29
N GLY A 438 67.52 -7.28 -25.07
CA GLY A 438 67.57 -5.82 -25.09
C GLY A 438 67.01 -5.16 -26.36
N GLN A 439 65.72 -4.79 -26.34
CA GLN A 439 65.12 -3.85 -27.27
C GLN A 439 64.07 -2.97 -26.58
N ASN A 440 64.49 -1.74 -26.30
CA ASN A 440 63.68 -0.63 -25.82
C ASN A 440 62.67 -0.19 -26.93
N LEU A 441 61.47 -0.78 -26.98
CA LEU A 441 60.46 -0.49 -28.02
C LEU A 441 59.04 -0.21 -27.48
N LEU A 442 58.88 0.35 -26.27
CA LEU A 442 57.55 0.78 -25.80
C LEU A 442 57.34 2.29 -25.63
N HIS A 443 58.41 3.10 -25.67
CA HIS A 443 58.26 4.53 -25.36
C HIS A 443 57.93 5.45 -26.55
N LYS A 444 58.05 5.00 -27.81
CA LYS A 444 57.83 5.86 -29.01
C LYS A 444 56.54 5.62 -29.81
N LYS A 445 55.78 4.55 -29.53
CA LYS A 445 54.53 4.22 -30.26
C LYS A 445 53.24 4.56 -29.52
N ILE A 446 53.29 4.69 -28.19
CA ILE A 446 52.12 5.00 -27.35
C ILE A 446 51.85 6.51 -27.29
N GLU A 447 52.89 7.34 -27.34
CA GLU A 447 52.76 8.82 -27.36
C GLU A 447 52.08 9.37 -28.63
N ALA A 448 52.11 8.64 -29.75
CA ALA A 448 51.52 9.09 -31.01
C ALA A 448 50.02 8.75 -31.17
N LYS A 449 49.47 7.83 -30.38
CA LYS A 449 48.03 7.44 -30.46
C LYS A 449 47.12 8.13 -29.45
N VAL A 450 47.67 8.64 -28.34
CA VAL A 450 46.90 9.37 -27.31
C VAL A 450 46.62 10.83 -27.72
N LYS A 451 47.37 11.38 -28.70
CA LYS A 451 47.19 12.74 -29.20
C LYS A 451 46.08 12.91 -30.25
N LYS A 452 45.43 11.82 -30.69
CA LYS A 452 44.37 11.84 -31.73
C LYS A 452 42.96 11.48 -31.23
N ALA A 453 42.80 11.24 -29.92
CA ALA A 453 41.50 10.94 -29.30
C ALA A 453 40.97 12.10 -28.43
N ARG A 454 41.50 13.32 -28.62
CA ARG A 454 41.13 14.52 -27.83
C ARG A 454 40.62 15.69 -28.66
N SER A 455 40.02 15.41 -29.83
CA SER A 455 39.47 16.44 -30.71
C SER A 455 38.17 16.03 -31.42
N PHE A 456 37.27 15.31 -30.74
CA PHE A 456 35.97 14.92 -31.31
C PHE A 456 34.82 14.96 -30.28
N VAL A 457 34.82 15.97 -29.39
CA VAL A 457 33.74 16.20 -28.40
C VAL A 457 33.15 17.62 -28.44
N GLU A 458 33.51 18.45 -29.42
CA GLU A 458 32.85 19.74 -29.61
C GLU A 458 32.47 19.90 -31.08
N LEU A 459 31.17 19.72 -31.38
CA LEU A 459 30.38 20.34 -32.46
C LEU A 459 29.15 19.49 -32.77
N SER A 460 28.11 19.60 -31.94
CA SER A 460 26.72 19.37 -32.36
C SER A 460 25.74 19.93 -31.34
N ILE A 461 25.84 21.23 -31.07
CA ILE A 461 24.74 22.03 -30.56
C ILE A 461 24.76 23.31 -31.37
N LEU A 462 23.83 23.43 -32.34
CA LEU A 462 23.16 24.68 -32.71
C LEU A 462 22.18 24.44 -33.87
N ASN A 463 20.93 24.83 -33.59
CA ASN A 463 19.90 25.35 -34.47
C ASN A 463 19.18 24.43 -35.47
N THR A 464 17.92 24.14 -35.13
CA THR A 464 16.72 24.52 -35.89
C THR A 464 15.51 24.08 -35.05
N SER A 465 14.41 24.80 -34.85
CA SER A 465 14.00 26.19 -35.07
C SER A 465 12.54 26.24 -34.59
N ASN A 466 12.23 27.21 -33.74
CA ASN A 466 10.92 27.88 -33.58
C ASN A 466 9.65 27.13 -34.02
N SER A 467 8.84 26.74 -33.04
CA SER A 467 7.43 27.15 -33.07
C SER A 467 7.09 27.81 -31.74
N VAL A 468 6.96 29.13 -31.77
CA VAL A 468 6.37 29.92 -30.69
C VAL A 468 4.92 29.45 -30.53
N LYS A 469 4.62 28.75 -29.43
CA LYS A 469 3.26 28.58 -28.92
C LYS A 469 3.23 29.07 -27.48
N SER A 470 2.28 29.97 -27.25
CA SER A 470 1.90 30.68 -26.04
C SER A 470 2.36 30.07 -24.70
N LEU A 471 3.21 30.81 -23.99
CA LEU A 471 3.35 30.74 -22.55
C LEU A 471 2.06 31.23 -21.88
N GLY A 472 1.40 30.35 -21.14
CA GLY A 472 0.36 30.70 -20.17
C GLY A 472 -0.81 29.70 -20.11
N ARG A 473 -0.82 28.86 -19.06
CA ARG A 473 -1.96 28.09 -18.50
C ARG A 473 -2.20 26.63 -18.91
N ASN A 474 -1.24 25.75 -18.71
CA ASN A 474 -1.53 24.32 -18.48
C ASN A 474 -0.76 23.79 -17.25
N GLU A 475 -0.77 24.55 -16.16
CA GLU A 475 -0.07 24.23 -14.91
C GLU A 475 -1.07 23.87 -13.81
N ARG A 476 -0.82 22.76 -13.10
CA ARG A 476 -1.61 22.28 -11.97
C ARG A 476 -0.78 22.32 -10.70
N ARG A 477 -1.38 22.79 -9.60
CA ARG A 477 -0.75 22.93 -8.29
C ARG A 477 -1.18 21.78 -7.38
N VAL A 478 -0.23 20.99 -6.92
CA VAL A 478 -0.49 19.87 -5.99
C VAL A 478 0.16 20.14 -4.64
N LEU A 479 -0.58 19.94 -3.54
CA LEU A 479 -0.01 20.03 -2.20
C LEU A 479 0.41 18.66 -1.71
N VAL A 480 1.65 18.52 -1.25
CA VAL A 480 2.18 17.30 -0.65
C VAL A 480 2.28 17.50 0.86
N LEU A 481 1.53 16.72 1.65
CA LEU A 481 1.67 16.67 3.10
C LEU A 481 2.60 15.51 3.47
N TYR A 482 3.76 15.83 4.06
CA TYR A 482 4.71 14.83 4.52
C TYR A 482 4.54 14.58 6.02
N THR A 483 3.87 13.47 6.33
CA THR A 483 3.53 13.09 7.72
C THR A 483 4.55 12.15 8.36
N GLY A 484 5.40 11.52 7.55
CA GLY A 484 6.42 10.57 7.97
C GLY A 484 6.39 9.29 7.12
N GLY A 485 6.71 8.16 7.76
CA GLY A 485 6.81 6.87 7.09
C GLY A 485 8.14 6.61 6.37
N THR A 486 8.34 5.36 5.96
CA THR A 486 9.59 4.86 5.37
C THR A 486 10.09 5.66 4.18
N ILE A 487 9.21 6.28 3.41
CA ILE A 487 9.54 7.02 2.18
C ILE A 487 10.58 8.12 2.39
N GLY A 488 10.57 8.81 3.54
CA GLY A 488 11.55 9.84 3.88
C GLY A 488 12.44 9.48 5.06
N MET A 489 12.46 8.22 5.52
CA MET A 489 13.36 7.77 6.59
C MET A 489 14.80 7.68 6.11
N VAL A 490 15.74 7.91 7.03
CA VAL A 490 17.17 7.74 6.82
C VAL A 490 17.72 6.76 7.85
N LYS A 491 18.83 6.09 7.52
CA LYS A 491 19.52 5.23 8.49
C LYS A 491 20.29 6.07 9.49
N ASN A 492 20.05 5.84 10.78
CA ASN A 492 20.84 6.43 11.85
C ASN A 492 22.23 5.75 11.97
N LYS A 493 23.03 6.13 12.97
CA LYS A 493 24.38 5.57 13.21
C LYS A 493 24.37 4.06 13.48
N ASP A 494 23.27 3.54 14.02
CA ASP A 494 23.06 2.12 14.34
C ASP A 494 22.44 1.34 13.17
N GLY A 495 22.23 1.99 12.01
CA GLY A 495 21.66 1.37 10.81
C GLY A 495 20.13 1.25 10.81
N VAL A 496 19.45 1.77 11.83
CA VAL A 496 17.99 1.74 11.98
C VAL A 496 17.36 2.89 11.21
N LEU A 497 16.24 2.62 10.52
CA LEU A 497 15.48 3.65 9.79
C LEU A 497 14.70 4.54 10.76
N VAL A 498 14.96 5.84 10.71
CA VAL A 498 14.29 6.85 11.53
C VAL A 498 13.84 8.05 10.69
N PRO A 499 12.74 8.74 11.05
CA PRO A 499 12.37 9.99 10.40
C PRO A 499 13.42 11.08 10.68
N GLN A 500 13.83 11.84 9.65
CA GLN A 500 14.73 12.99 9.81
C GLN A 500 14.08 14.27 9.27
N LYS A 501 13.95 15.26 10.17
CA LYS A 501 13.36 16.56 9.84
C LYS A 501 14.25 17.42 8.94
N GLY A 502 13.64 18.15 8.01
CA GLY A 502 14.27 19.17 7.15
C GLY A 502 15.20 18.60 6.07
N ALA A 503 15.32 17.28 5.98
CA ALA A 503 16.14 16.62 4.97
C ALA A 503 15.36 16.36 3.67
N PHE A 504 14.06 16.09 3.76
CA PHE A 504 13.29 15.52 2.67
C PHE A 504 13.22 16.45 1.45
N GLU A 505 12.68 17.66 1.59
CA GLU A 505 12.56 18.60 0.47
C GLU A 505 13.92 18.95 -0.15
N ASN A 506 14.94 19.16 0.68
CA ASN A 506 16.29 19.48 0.23
C ASN A 506 16.88 18.38 -0.67
N LEU A 507 16.64 17.12 -0.32
CA LEU A 507 17.08 15.99 -1.13
C LEU A 507 16.26 15.85 -2.42
N ILE A 508 14.94 16.10 -2.35
CA ILE A 508 14.05 16.03 -3.52
C ILE A 508 14.41 17.10 -4.57
N ARG A 509 14.83 18.30 -4.16
CA ARG A 509 15.30 19.36 -5.09
C ARG A 509 16.52 18.93 -5.91
N GLY A 510 17.30 17.98 -5.41
CA GLY A 510 18.44 17.39 -6.13
C GLY A 510 18.06 16.22 -7.05
N TYR A 511 16.79 15.80 -7.08
CA TYR A 511 16.36 14.58 -7.76
C TYR A 511 15.67 14.90 -9.11
N PRO A 512 16.31 14.65 -10.27
CA PRO A 512 15.82 15.16 -11.56
C PRO A 512 14.44 14.65 -11.99
N GLN A 513 14.03 13.46 -11.53
CA GLN A 513 12.71 12.91 -11.84
C GLN A 513 11.57 13.60 -11.06
N LEU A 514 11.90 14.26 -9.95
CA LEU A 514 10.94 14.94 -9.08
C LEU A 514 11.08 16.47 -9.18
N HIS A 515 12.22 16.97 -9.65
CA HIS A 515 12.46 18.40 -9.78
C HIS A 515 13.23 18.77 -11.06
N ASP A 516 12.54 19.45 -11.98
CA ASP A 516 13.15 20.09 -13.14
C ASP A 516 13.76 21.45 -12.77
N ILE A 517 15.04 21.41 -12.42
CA ILE A 517 15.81 22.60 -12.01
C ILE A 517 15.94 23.64 -13.13
N MET A 518 15.94 23.24 -14.40
CA MET A 518 16.16 24.16 -15.52
C MET A 518 14.93 25.03 -15.71
N SER A 519 13.76 24.40 -15.72
CA SER A 519 12.49 25.10 -15.77
C SER A 519 12.24 25.94 -14.53
N TRP A 520 12.54 25.42 -13.33
CA TRP A 520 12.42 26.19 -12.10
C TRP A 520 13.29 27.47 -12.12
N ARG A 521 14.55 27.37 -12.60
CA ARG A 521 15.45 28.54 -12.73
C ARG A 521 14.94 29.58 -13.72
N GLN A 522 14.31 29.15 -14.81
CA GLN A 522 13.72 30.06 -15.79
C GLN A 522 12.64 30.95 -15.15
N ARG A 523 11.86 30.37 -14.22
CA ARG A 523 10.76 31.05 -13.52
C ARG A 523 11.18 31.99 -12.41
N LEU A 524 12.45 31.97 -11.97
CA LEU A 524 12.98 32.96 -11.03
C LEU A 524 12.92 34.40 -11.57
N SER A 525 12.76 34.55 -12.90
CA SER A 525 12.57 35.85 -13.55
C SER A 525 11.12 36.36 -13.50
N GLU A 526 10.16 35.54 -13.09
CA GLU A 526 8.75 35.91 -12.97
C GLU A 526 8.53 36.72 -11.66
N PRO A 527 7.88 37.90 -11.71
CA PRO A 527 7.84 38.85 -10.60
C PRO A 527 7.08 38.37 -9.34
N ASN A 528 6.38 37.22 -9.39
CA ASN A 528 5.61 36.65 -8.28
C ASN A 528 5.79 35.13 -8.11
N PHE A 529 6.90 34.55 -8.61
CA PHE A 529 7.11 33.11 -8.49
C PHE A 529 7.52 32.72 -7.06
N ASP A 530 6.69 31.92 -6.40
CA ASP A 530 7.00 31.34 -5.09
C ASP A 530 8.08 30.25 -5.25
N THR A 531 9.30 30.57 -4.82
CA THR A 531 10.48 29.69 -4.92
C THR A 531 10.34 28.40 -4.12
N SER A 532 9.39 28.33 -3.19
CA SER A 532 9.09 27.12 -2.43
C SER A 532 8.46 26.01 -3.29
N PHE A 533 7.93 26.31 -4.48
CA PHE A 533 7.44 25.29 -5.38
C PHE A 533 8.56 24.43 -5.98
N LEU A 534 8.29 23.14 -6.09
CA LEU A 534 9.00 22.19 -6.93
C LEU A 534 8.22 22.00 -8.23
N VAL A 535 8.94 21.71 -9.31
CA VAL A 535 8.36 21.56 -10.64
C VAL A 535 8.68 20.16 -11.15
N LEU A 536 7.66 19.36 -11.42
CA LEU A 536 7.85 18.04 -12.02
C LEU A 536 8.32 18.20 -13.48
N PRO A 537 9.17 17.28 -14.00
CA PRO A 537 9.43 17.19 -15.43
C PRO A 537 8.13 17.07 -16.25
N GLU A 538 8.16 17.57 -17.48
CA GLU A 538 6.98 17.61 -18.35
C GLU A 538 6.48 16.20 -18.70
N ALA A 539 5.23 15.92 -18.33
CA ALA A 539 4.53 14.69 -18.68
C ALA A 539 3.79 14.90 -20.02
N LYS A 540 4.44 14.51 -21.13
CA LYS A 540 3.92 14.71 -22.49
C LYS A 540 2.54 14.13 -22.75
N GLU A 541 2.15 13.10 -21.99
CA GLU A 541 0.87 12.39 -22.12
C GLU A 541 -0.33 13.20 -21.63
N LEU A 542 -0.14 14.06 -20.62
CA LEU A 542 -1.21 14.83 -19.99
C LEU A 542 -1.28 16.28 -20.50
N ASP A 543 -0.37 16.67 -21.41
CA ASP A 543 -0.21 18.03 -21.95
C ASP A 543 -0.17 19.12 -20.86
N MET A 544 0.20 18.76 -19.63
CA MET A 544 0.15 19.63 -18.45
C MET A 544 1.42 19.53 -17.63
N ARG A 545 1.64 20.57 -16.82
CA ARG A 545 2.77 20.66 -15.91
C ARG A 545 2.33 20.64 -14.46
N ILE A 546 2.90 19.76 -13.65
CA ILE A 546 2.64 19.72 -12.21
C ILE A 546 3.70 20.55 -11.48
N SER A 547 3.25 21.55 -10.73
CA SER A 547 4.03 22.21 -9.70
C SER A 547 3.48 21.84 -8.33
N TYR A 548 4.36 21.60 -7.37
CA TYR A 548 3.93 21.11 -6.07
C TYR A 548 4.74 21.69 -4.93
N LYS A 549 4.13 21.74 -3.75
CA LYS A 549 4.76 22.21 -2.51
C LYS A 549 4.72 21.11 -1.46
N ILE A 550 5.79 20.98 -0.68
CA ILE A 550 5.85 20.02 0.41
C ILE A 550 5.64 20.76 1.73
N ILE A 551 4.63 20.34 2.50
CA ILE A 551 4.48 20.73 3.91
C ILE A 551 4.96 19.55 4.74
N GLU A 552 6.11 19.73 5.37
CA GLU A 552 6.69 18.75 6.29
C GLU A 552 6.16 18.98 7.71
N TYR A 553 5.58 17.94 8.32
CA TYR A 553 5.05 18.03 9.68
C TYR A 553 6.18 18.17 10.70
N GLU A 554 5.90 18.90 11.79
CA GLU A 554 6.91 19.13 12.83
C GLU A 554 7.40 17.85 13.49
N ASN A 555 6.47 16.92 13.72
CA ASN A 555 6.72 15.60 14.26
C ASN A 555 6.41 14.57 13.16
N LEU A 556 7.45 14.07 12.50
CA LEU A 556 7.31 12.98 11.54
C LEU A 556 7.08 11.67 12.28
N LEU A 557 6.04 10.94 11.90
CA LEU A 557 5.60 9.74 12.61
C LEU A 557 5.86 8.47 11.80
N ASP A 558 6.19 7.40 12.52
CA ASP A 558 5.86 6.05 12.06
C ASP A 558 4.34 5.93 12.08
N SER A 559 3.74 5.42 11.01
CA SER A 559 2.29 5.24 10.90
C SER A 559 1.70 4.38 12.03
N SER A 560 2.49 3.48 12.63
CA SER A 560 2.07 2.69 13.80
C SER A 560 1.76 3.55 15.04
N ASN A 561 2.27 4.78 15.10
CA ASN A 561 2.05 5.74 16.18
C ASN A 561 0.87 6.68 15.94
N MET A 562 0.22 6.61 14.77
CA MET A 562 -0.87 7.51 14.41
C MET A 562 -2.19 7.10 15.06
N THR A 563 -2.96 8.11 15.42
CA THR A 563 -4.28 8.01 16.06
C THR A 563 -5.30 8.85 15.30
N GLU A 564 -6.52 8.94 15.82
CA GLU A 564 -7.57 9.80 15.28
C GLU A 564 -7.16 11.28 15.24
N GLN A 565 -6.25 11.71 16.12
CA GLN A 565 -5.76 13.09 16.17
C GLN A 565 -4.93 13.45 14.94
N GLU A 566 -4.06 12.53 14.51
CA GLU A 566 -3.27 12.72 13.29
C GLU A 566 -4.17 12.73 12.05
N TRP A 567 -5.21 11.89 12.00
CA TRP A 567 -6.17 11.90 10.90
C TRP A 567 -6.91 13.24 10.82
N ILE A 568 -7.38 13.76 11.96
CA ILE A 568 -8.03 15.07 12.07
C ILE A 568 -7.11 16.17 11.53
N ARG A 569 -5.87 16.19 11.98
CA ARG A 569 -4.88 17.19 11.57
C ARG A 569 -4.65 17.17 10.05
N ILE A 570 -4.48 15.98 9.47
CA ILE A 570 -4.31 15.84 8.01
C ILE A 570 -5.54 16.38 7.27
N ALA A 571 -6.74 16.07 7.74
CA ALA A 571 -7.97 16.53 7.12
C ALA A 571 -8.15 18.05 7.22
N GLU A 572 -7.85 18.64 8.38
CA GLU A 572 -7.89 20.08 8.60
C GLU A 572 -6.87 20.83 7.74
N ASP A 573 -5.65 20.31 7.62
CA ASP A 573 -4.61 20.90 6.77
C ASP A 573 -4.98 20.84 5.28
N ILE A 574 -5.55 19.73 4.81
CA ILE A 574 -6.07 19.64 3.44
C ILE A 574 -7.20 20.65 3.23
N MET A 575 -8.16 20.73 4.16
CA MET A 575 -9.32 21.63 4.03
C MET A 575 -8.90 23.11 4.05
N LYS A 576 -7.91 23.45 4.88
CA LYS A 576 -7.33 24.80 4.94
C LYS A 576 -6.76 25.26 3.59
N HIS A 577 -6.15 24.33 2.84
CA HIS A 577 -5.54 24.61 1.54
C HIS A 577 -6.42 24.16 0.37
N TYR A 578 -7.69 23.80 0.62
CA TYR A 578 -8.54 23.14 -0.36
C TYR A 578 -8.72 23.98 -1.62
N GLU A 579 -8.92 25.30 -1.48
CA GLU A 579 -9.15 26.22 -2.60
C GLU A 579 -7.87 26.59 -3.37
N GLU A 580 -6.69 26.47 -2.74
CA GLU A 580 -5.42 26.93 -3.31
C GLU A 580 -4.79 25.92 -4.29
N TYR A 581 -5.08 24.63 -4.13
CA TYR A 581 -4.46 23.53 -4.87
C TYR A 581 -5.48 22.72 -5.67
N ASP A 582 -5.06 22.13 -6.78
CA ASP A 582 -5.87 21.29 -7.66
C ASP A 582 -6.02 19.84 -7.13
N GLY A 583 -5.08 19.39 -6.31
CA GLY A 583 -5.08 18.06 -5.71
C GLY A 583 -4.10 17.93 -4.54
N PHE A 584 -4.21 16.83 -3.82
CA PHE A 584 -3.44 16.57 -2.59
C PHE A 584 -2.76 15.22 -2.66
N VAL A 585 -1.51 15.17 -2.21
CA VAL A 585 -0.77 13.92 -1.97
C VAL A 585 -0.40 13.88 -0.49
N VAL A 586 -0.69 12.78 0.19
CA VAL A 586 -0.29 12.57 1.58
C VAL A 586 0.76 11.47 1.60
N LEU A 587 1.99 11.84 1.92
CA LEU A 587 3.07 10.88 2.18
C LEU A 587 2.91 10.33 3.60
N HIS A 588 2.77 9.01 3.69
CA HIS A 588 2.35 8.32 4.89
C HIS A 588 3.12 6.99 5.06
N GLY A 589 3.31 6.53 6.30
CA GLY A 589 3.86 5.20 6.58
C GLY A 589 2.88 4.09 6.17
N THR A 590 3.39 2.94 5.73
CA THR A 590 2.52 1.93 5.10
C THR A 590 1.70 1.12 6.12
N ASP A 591 2.08 1.07 7.40
CA ASP A 591 1.49 0.16 8.38
C ASP A 591 0.03 0.45 8.74
N THR A 592 -0.36 1.73 8.81
CA THR A 592 -1.75 2.14 9.10
C THR A 592 -2.38 2.96 7.97
N LEU A 593 -1.74 3.00 6.80
CA LEU A 593 -2.17 3.81 5.64
C LEU A 593 -3.65 3.55 5.26
N SER A 594 -4.09 2.29 5.26
CA SER A 594 -5.47 1.92 4.97
C SER A 594 -6.48 2.46 6.00
N TYR A 595 -6.11 2.56 7.28
CA TYR A 595 -6.95 3.21 8.29
C TYR A 595 -7.04 4.71 8.05
N THR A 596 -5.92 5.39 7.81
CA THR A 596 -5.91 6.83 7.52
C THR A 596 -6.71 7.16 6.25
N ALA A 597 -6.53 6.39 5.18
CA ALA A 597 -7.29 6.56 3.95
C ALA A 597 -8.80 6.37 4.17
N SER A 598 -9.18 5.39 4.99
CA SER A 598 -10.58 5.14 5.34
C SER A 598 -11.17 6.28 6.19
N ALA A 599 -10.45 6.74 7.21
CA ALA A 599 -10.87 7.85 8.07
C ALA A 599 -11.08 9.14 7.28
N LEU A 600 -10.08 9.55 6.47
CA LEU A 600 -10.18 10.73 5.61
C LEU A 600 -11.34 10.62 4.61
N SER A 601 -11.59 9.43 4.08
CA SER A 601 -12.71 9.20 3.16
C SER A 601 -14.07 9.52 3.79
N PHE A 602 -14.28 9.22 5.08
CA PHE A 602 -15.51 9.57 5.79
C PHE A 602 -15.55 11.04 6.24
N MET A 603 -14.39 11.60 6.62
CA MET A 603 -14.28 13.00 7.04
C MET A 603 -14.62 13.98 5.92
N PHE A 604 -14.23 13.70 4.68
CA PHE A 604 -14.54 14.54 3.53
C PHE A 604 -15.90 14.16 2.91
N GLU A 605 -16.84 15.09 2.98
CA GLU A 605 -18.13 15.01 2.30
C GLU A 605 -18.12 15.90 1.04
N ASN A 606 -18.71 15.43 -0.05
CA ASN A 606 -18.78 16.15 -1.33
C ASN A 606 -17.41 16.62 -1.83
N ILE A 607 -16.41 15.74 -1.73
CA ILE A 607 -15.05 16.00 -2.21
C ILE A 607 -15.06 16.19 -3.74
N GLY A 608 -14.42 17.25 -4.22
CA GLY A 608 -14.32 17.57 -5.66
C GLY A 608 -12.91 17.46 -6.23
N LYS A 609 -11.91 17.11 -5.40
CA LYS A 609 -10.48 17.05 -5.74
C LYS A 609 -9.87 15.73 -5.28
N GLY A 610 -8.84 15.26 -5.98
CA GLY A 610 -8.16 14.02 -5.61
C GLY A 610 -7.28 14.18 -4.36
N ILE A 611 -7.46 13.28 -3.40
CA ILE A 611 -6.54 13.09 -2.26
C ILE A 611 -5.89 11.72 -2.42
N VAL A 612 -4.61 11.69 -2.77
CA VAL A 612 -3.86 10.45 -2.99
C VAL A 612 -2.91 10.19 -1.81
N LEU A 613 -3.20 9.16 -1.01
CA LEU A 613 -2.27 8.67 0.00
C LEU A 613 -1.26 7.74 -0.67
N THR A 614 0.01 7.90 -0.33
CA THR A 614 1.06 6.99 -0.80
C THR A 614 2.21 6.92 0.21
N GLY A 615 3.16 6.02 -0.03
CA GLY A 615 4.33 5.80 0.80
C GLY A 615 5.32 4.92 0.05
N SER A 616 6.19 4.21 0.77
CA SER A 616 7.08 3.23 0.16
C SER A 616 7.46 2.13 1.15
N GLN A 617 7.91 0.98 0.63
CA GLN A 617 8.57 -0.06 1.43
C GLN A 617 10.05 0.26 1.66
N ILE A 618 10.67 1.00 0.74
CA ILE A 618 12.09 1.36 0.78
C ILE A 618 12.20 2.89 0.73
N PRO A 619 13.05 3.54 1.54
CA PRO A 619 13.22 4.99 1.49
C PRO A 619 13.55 5.53 0.10
N ILE A 620 12.99 6.67 -0.29
CA ILE A 620 13.04 7.20 -1.66
C ILE A 620 14.47 7.46 -2.17
N PHE A 621 15.42 7.64 -1.26
CA PHE A 621 16.82 7.93 -1.57
C PHE A 621 17.67 6.67 -1.83
N GLU A 622 17.10 5.48 -1.61
CA GLU A 622 17.78 4.22 -1.90
C GLU A 622 17.58 3.83 -3.38
N PRO A 623 18.62 3.31 -4.10
CA PRO A 623 18.57 3.11 -5.55
C PRO A 623 17.48 2.18 -6.09
N ARG A 624 16.94 1.28 -5.26
CA ARG A 624 15.88 0.33 -5.63
C ARG A 624 14.53 0.66 -4.98
N SER A 625 14.35 1.91 -4.58
CA SER A 625 13.13 2.35 -3.91
C SER A 625 11.91 2.33 -4.83
N ASP A 626 10.78 1.91 -4.29
CA ASP A 626 9.45 2.09 -4.87
C ASP A 626 8.90 3.52 -4.66
N GLY A 627 9.55 4.33 -3.82
CA GLY A 627 9.08 5.66 -3.43
C GLY A 627 9.08 6.70 -4.55
N SER A 628 10.02 6.62 -5.50
CA SER A 628 10.07 7.57 -6.63
C SER A 628 8.85 7.40 -7.52
N ASP A 629 8.58 6.17 -7.93
CA ASP A 629 7.48 5.83 -8.85
C ASP A 629 6.13 6.09 -8.17
N ASN A 630 6.02 5.75 -6.88
CA ASN A 630 4.84 6.03 -6.07
C ASN A 630 4.55 7.53 -5.97
N LEU A 631 5.56 8.37 -5.69
CA LEU A 631 5.37 9.82 -5.56
C LEU A 631 5.08 10.49 -6.91
N VAL A 632 5.84 10.18 -7.97
CA VAL A 632 5.63 10.76 -9.31
C VAL A 632 4.21 10.45 -9.79
N SER A 633 3.81 9.17 -9.72
CA SER A 633 2.48 8.76 -10.17
C SER A 633 1.38 9.41 -9.34
N SER A 634 1.56 9.53 -8.02
CA SER A 634 0.58 10.19 -7.15
C SER A 634 0.40 11.67 -7.49
N LEU A 635 1.49 12.39 -7.80
CA LEU A 635 1.44 13.80 -8.24
C LEU A 635 0.69 13.95 -9.57
N LEU A 636 0.98 13.08 -10.55
CA LEU A 636 0.31 13.08 -11.86
C LEU A 636 -1.17 12.75 -11.74
N ILE A 637 -1.53 11.77 -10.90
CA ILE A 637 -2.91 11.36 -10.66
C ILE A 637 -3.68 12.48 -9.94
N ALA A 638 -3.13 13.01 -8.85
CA ALA A 638 -3.79 14.04 -8.05
C ALA A 638 -4.02 15.34 -8.83
N GLY A 639 -3.04 15.76 -9.65
CA GLY A 639 -3.14 16.98 -10.44
C GLY A 639 -3.82 16.83 -11.79
N GLY A 640 -3.76 15.64 -12.41
CA GLY A 640 -4.10 15.46 -13.83
C GLY A 640 -5.34 14.64 -14.13
N LEU A 641 -5.73 13.68 -13.27
CA LEU A 641 -6.86 12.78 -13.56
C LEU A 641 -8.18 13.20 -12.91
N ASN A 642 -8.15 14.19 -12.00
CA ASN A 642 -9.29 14.73 -11.27
C ASN A 642 -10.25 13.62 -10.74
N ILE A 643 -9.71 12.71 -9.93
CA ILE A 643 -10.50 11.63 -9.32
C ILE A 643 -10.96 12.13 -7.94
N PRO A 644 -12.26 12.47 -7.76
CA PRO A 644 -12.76 13.12 -6.54
C PRO A 644 -12.98 12.10 -5.42
N GLU A 645 -11.89 11.48 -4.96
CA GLU A 645 -11.91 10.48 -3.90
C GLU A 645 -10.66 10.57 -3.03
N VAL A 646 -10.76 10.02 -1.82
CA VAL A 646 -9.60 9.64 -1.03
C VAL A 646 -9.12 8.28 -1.52
N THR A 647 -7.91 8.23 -2.05
CA THR A 647 -7.35 7.09 -2.76
C THR A 647 -6.00 6.67 -2.19
N VAL A 648 -5.59 5.45 -2.50
CA VAL A 648 -4.27 4.92 -2.15
C VAL A 648 -3.57 4.51 -3.43
N PHE A 649 -2.40 5.06 -3.69
CA PHE A 649 -1.54 4.66 -4.80
C PHE A 649 -0.38 3.79 -4.33
N PHE A 650 -0.29 2.56 -4.84
CA PHE A 650 0.82 1.65 -4.56
C PHE A 650 0.94 0.58 -5.64
N GLY A 651 2.17 0.23 -6.02
CA GLY A 651 2.43 -0.90 -6.94
C GLY A 651 1.71 -0.75 -8.28
N ASN A 652 1.81 0.45 -8.88
CA ASN A 652 1.21 0.81 -10.17
C ASN A 652 -0.33 0.78 -10.22
N LYS A 653 -1.00 0.81 -9.07
CA LYS A 653 -2.47 0.82 -8.99
C LYS A 653 -2.95 1.90 -8.04
N LEU A 654 -3.98 2.62 -8.47
CA LEU A 654 -4.77 3.52 -7.64
C LEU A 654 -6.01 2.78 -7.16
N TYR A 655 -6.17 2.71 -5.85
CA TYR A 655 -7.32 2.08 -5.20
C TYR A 655 -8.18 3.12 -4.49
N ARG A 656 -9.50 2.86 -4.39
CA ARG A 656 -10.34 3.57 -3.43
C ARG A 656 -9.81 3.35 -2.01
N GLY A 657 -9.58 4.43 -1.27
CA GLY A 657 -8.87 4.37 0.01
C GLY A 657 -9.52 3.47 1.05
N ASN A 658 -10.83 3.64 1.24
CA ASN A 658 -11.68 2.86 2.15
C ASN A 658 -12.00 1.42 1.67
N ARG A 659 -11.33 0.94 0.62
CA ARG A 659 -11.38 -0.45 0.15
C ARG A 659 -10.03 -1.15 0.25
N THR A 660 -9.00 -0.45 0.71
CA THR A 660 -7.63 -0.99 0.75
C THR A 660 -7.32 -1.75 2.03
N ARG A 661 -6.37 -2.69 1.91
CA ARG A 661 -5.71 -3.36 3.01
C ARG A 661 -4.23 -3.52 2.71
N LYS A 662 -3.38 -3.47 3.74
CA LYS A 662 -1.98 -3.93 3.62
C LYS A 662 -1.96 -5.46 3.66
N ILE A 663 -1.56 -6.09 2.55
CA ILE A 663 -1.58 -7.55 2.40
C ILE A 663 -0.20 -8.19 2.56
N SER A 664 0.88 -7.41 2.48
CA SER A 664 2.25 -7.92 2.58
C SER A 664 3.16 -6.99 3.38
N VAL A 665 4.05 -7.61 4.17
CA VAL A 665 5.08 -6.91 4.95
C VAL A 665 6.28 -6.46 4.11
N ASN A 666 6.67 -7.24 3.10
CA ASN A 666 7.97 -7.12 2.43
C ASN A 666 7.90 -7.00 0.89
N ASN A 667 6.71 -7.15 0.30
CA ASN A 667 6.53 -7.00 -1.14
C ASN A 667 6.32 -5.53 -1.52
N LEU A 668 6.91 -5.08 -2.62
CA LEU A 668 6.64 -3.75 -3.20
C LEU A 668 5.17 -3.58 -3.62
N TYR A 669 4.47 -4.67 -3.92
CA TYR A 669 3.01 -4.69 -4.10
C TYR A 669 2.32 -4.95 -2.75
N ALA A 670 2.51 -4.02 -1.80
CA ALA A 670 2.13 -4.21 -0.40
C ALA A 670 0.62 -4.11 -0.13
N PHE A 671 -0.13 -3.41 -1.00
CA PHE A 671 -1.56 -3.12 -0.84
C PHE A 671 -2.42 -3.81 -1.88
N ASN A 672 -3.66 -4.11 -1.51
CA ASN A 672 -4.69 -4.60 -2.42
C ASN A 672 -6.07 -4.08 -2.00
N SER A 673 -7.03 -4.16 -2.92
CA SER A 673 -8.45 -3.86 -2.71
C SER A 673 -9.26 -5.13 -3.02
N PRO A 674 -9.53 -6.01 -2.03
CA PRO A 674 -10.02 -7.37 -2.31
C PRO A 674 -11.42 -7.45 -2.93
N ASN A 675 -12.28 -6.49 -2.60
CA ASN A 675 -13.70 -6.47 -2.98
C ASN A 675 -14.06 -5.30 -3.93
N CYS A 676 -13.10 -4.47 -4.32
CA CYS A 676 -13.31 -3.36 -5.26
C CYS A 676 -12.18 -3.33 -6.28
N VAL A 677 -12.51 -3.12 -7.54
CA VAL A 677 -11.53 -2.99 -8.63
C VAL A 677 -10.66 -1.74 -8.43
N PRO A 678 -9.41 -1.71 -8.94
CA PRO A 678 -8.63 -0.49 -9.01
C PRO A 678 -9.34 0.60 -9.82
N LEU A 679 -9.16 1.86 -9.39
CA LEU A 679 -9.67 3.04 -10.09
C LEU A 679 -8.78 3.40 -11.28
N VAL A 680 -7.47 3.20 -11.14
CA VAL A 680 -6.47 3.42 -12.19
C VAL A 680 -5.44 2.31 -12.15
N GLU A 681 -5.09 1.76 -13.31
CA GLU A 681 -3.87 0.95 -13.48
C GLU A 681 -2.85 1.75 -14.30
N VAL A 682 -1.62 1.81 -13.81
CA VAL A 682 -0.53 2.59 -14.42
C VAL A 682 0.35 1.63 -15.20
N GLY A 683 0.31 1.74 -16.54
CA GLY A 683 1.14 0.99 -17.46
C GLY A 683 2.01 1.93 -18.30
N ILE A 684 2.05 1.70 -19.61
CA ILE A 684 2.54 2.71 -20.57
C ILE A 684 1.60 3.93 -20.56
N ASP A 685 0.30 3.68 -20.45
CA ASP A 685 -0.75 4.69 -20.31
C ASP A 685 -1.44 4.57 -18.93
N PHE A 686 -2.16 5.62 -18.52
CA PHE A 686 -3.08 5.57 -17.39
C PHE A 686 -4.42 4.93 -17.80
N GLU A 687 -4.70 3.73 -17.33
CA GLU A 687 -5.98 3.05 -17.56
C GLU A 687 -6.99 3.39 -16.45
N VAL A 688 -7.85 4.38 -16.69
CA VAL A 688 -8.84 4.86 -15.71
C VAL A 688 -10.17 4.10 -15.83
N ASN A 689 -10.61 3.46 -14.74
CA ASN A 689 -11.92 2.83 -14.64
C ASN A 689 -12.98 3.84 -14.16
N LYS A 690 -13.50 4.64 -15.08
CA LYS A 690 -14.48 5.70 -14.80
C LYS A 690 -15.75 5.22 -14.09
N LYS A 691 -16.17 3.96 -14.32
CA LYS A 691 -17.35 3.36 -13.69
C LYS A 691 -17.15 3.03 -12.22
N ALA A 692 -15.91 2.74 -11.84
CA ALA A 692 -15.60 2.43 -10.46
C ALA A 692 -15.53 3.70 -9.60
N ILE A 693 -15.36 4.89 -10.19
CA ILE A 693 -15.23 6.16 -9.48
C ILE A 693 -16.55 6.53 -8.80
N PHE A 694 -16.50 6.74 -7.48
CA PHE A 694 -17.62 7.20 -6.67
C PHE A 694 -17.62 8.72 -6.68
N LYS A 695 -18.56 9.29 -7.44
CA LYS A 695 -18.68 10.74 -7.62
C LYS A 695 -19.72 11.31 -6.66
N PRO A 696 -19.55 12.56 -6.16
CA PRO A 696 -20.64 13.29 -5.52
C PRO A 696 -21.84 13.36 -6.46
N THR A 697 -23.03 13.05 -5.94
CA THR A 697 -24.30 13.10 -6.68
C THR A 697 -25.01 14.46 -6.56
N VAL A 698 -24.43 15.37 -5.77
CA VAL A 698 -24.91 16.72 -5.53
C VAL A 698 -23.77 17.71 -5.81
N ILE A 699 -24.03 18.85 -6.46
CA ILE A 699 -23.05 19.95 -6.42
C ILE A 699 -23.23 20.74 -5.13
N GLU A 700 -22.56 20.28 -4.09
CA GLU A 700 -22.33 21.04 -2.87
C GLU A 700 -20.82 21.26 -2.67
N ARG A 701 -20.47 22.25 -1.84
CA ARG A 701 -19.08 22.42 -1.42
C ARG A 701 -18.61 21.22 -0.62
N CYS A 702 -17.31 20.96 -0.70
CA CYS A 702 -16.63 20.01 0.16
C CYS A 702 -16.79 20.44 1.63
N HIS A 703 -17.29 19.54 2.46
CA HIS A 703 -17.44 19.75 3.90
C HIS A 703 -16.54 18.79 4.67
N LEU A 704 -15.82 19.33 5.67
CA LEU A 704 -14.98 18.55 6.56
C LEU A 704 -15.72 18.23 7.87
N HIS A 705 -15.86 16.94 8.15
CA HIS A 705 -16.36 16.39 9.41
C HIS A 705 -15.24 15.71 10.18
N ALA A 706 -14.40 16.49 10.86
CA ALA A 706 -13.17 15.97 11.46
C ALA A 706 -13.40 15.08 12.71
N LYS A 707 -14.52 15.20 13.43
CA LYS A 707 -14.71 14.48 14.71
C LYS A 707 -14.79 12.96 14.53
N MET A 708 -14.05 12.22 15.35
CA MET A 708 -14.03 10.75 15.39
C MET A 708 -14.20 10.24 16.83
N SER A 709 -14.93 9.13 17.01
CA SER A 709 -15.07 8.49 18.33
C SER A 709 -13.95 7.48 18.58
N LYS A 710 -13.28 7.58 19.74
CA LYS A 710 -12.30 6.58 20.21
C LYS A 710 -12.95 5.36 20.88
N ASN A 711 -14.26 5.41 21.12
CA ASN A 711 -15.00 4.39 21.87
C ASN A 711 -15.44 3.23 20.97
N VAL A 712 -14.53 2.74 20.12
CA VAL A 712 -14.74 1.63 19.19
C VAL A 712 -13.85 0.44 19.53
N GLY A 713 -14.35 -0.76 19.26
CA GLY A 713 -13.60 -2.01 19.40
C GLY A 713 -13.62 -2.84 18.13
N LEU A 714 -12.59 -3.69 17.96
CA LEU A 714 -12.53 -4.70 16.90
C LEU A 714 -12.28 -6.07 17.53
N LEU A 715 -13.27 -6.95 17.47
CA LEU A 715 -13.24 -8.28 18.08
C LEU A 715 -13.26 -9.36 17.01
N ARG A 716 -12.25 -10.22 17.01
CA ARG A 716 -12.19 -11.39 16.13
C ARG A 716 -12.69 -12.63 16.86
N ILE A 717 -13.68 -13.31 16.27
CA ILE A 717 -14.18 -14.59 16.78
C ILE A 717 -13.20 -15.71 16.49
N PHE A 718 -12.92 -16.56 17.48
CA PHE A 718 -12.07 -17.75 17.33
C PHE A 718 -12.67 -18.94 18.08
N PRO A 719 -12.33 -20.19 17.69
CA PRO A 719 -12.97 -21.37 18.28
C PRO A 719 -12.72 -21.43 19.78
N SER A 720 -13.75 -21.76 20.56
CA SER A 720 -13.71 -21.74 22.03
C SER A 720 -13.52 -20.36 22.69
N ILE A 721 -13.74 -19.25 21.99
CA ILE A 721 -13.76 -17.91 22.62
C ILE A 721 -14.72 -17.90 23.83
N SER A 722 -14.25 -17.35 24.95
CA SER A 722 -15.03 -17.30 26.18
C SER A 722 -16.04 -16.14 26.16
N ALA A 723 -17.20 -16.35 26.78
CA ALA A 723 -18.16 -15.26 27.00
C ALA A 723 -17.58 -14.11 27.84
N SER A 724 -16.58 -14.38 28.69
CA SER A 724 -15.88 -13.33 29.43
C SER A 724 -15.12 -12.37 28.53
N VAL A 725 -14.45 -12.87 27.48
CA VAL A 725 -13.74 -12.04 26.49
C VAL A 725 -14.74 -11.18 25.72
N VAL A 726 -15.86 -11.78 25.27
CA VAL A 726 -16.92 -11.03 24.57
C VAL A 726 -17.51 -9.96 25.48
N ARG A 727 -17.89 -10.31 26.71
CA ARG A 727 -18.41 -9.38 27.72
C ARG A 727 -17.49 -8.18 27.92
N THR A 728 -16.18 -8.42 28.02
CA THR A 728 -15.15 -7.39 28.21
C THR A 728 -15.13 -6.38 27.07
N PHE A 729 -15.16 -6.84 25.82
CA PHE A 729 -15.22 -5.94 24.65
C PHE A 729 -16.52 -5.11 24.59
N PHE A 730 -17.57 -5.60 25.26
CA PHE A 730 -18.92 -5.06 25.19
C PHE A 730 -19.23 -4.18 26.42
N GLN A 731 -18.25 -3.92 27.29
CA GLN A 731 -18.39 -3.01 28.44
C GLN A 731 -18.11 -1.54 28.08
N PRO A 732 -18.71 -0.57 28.81
CA PRO A 732 -18.31 0.83 28.75
C PRO A 732 -16.79 1.01 29.00
N PRO A 733 -16.13 1.99 28.35
CA PRO A 733 -16.70 3.09 27.56
C PRO A 733 -16.94 2.75 26.08
N ILE A 734 -16.82 1.49 25.65
CA ILE A 734 -17.03 1.13 24.23
C ILE A 734 -18.50 1.31 23.84
N GLU A 735 -18.73 2.03 22.74
CA GLU A 735 -20.05 2.39 22.19
C GLU A 735 -20.34 1.67 20.86
N GLY A 736 -19.31 1.08 20.22
CA GLY A 736 -19.49 0.25 19.05
C GLY A 736 -18.39 -0.78 18.88
N VAL A 737 -18.73 -1.93 18.32
CA VAL A 737 -17.79 -3.04 18.06
C VAL A 737 -17.94 -3.54 16.63
N VAL A 738 -16.81 -3.66 15.93
CA VAL A 738 -16.70 -4.44 14.69
C VAL A 738 -16.37 -5.88 15.05
N LEU A 739 -17.21 -6.82 14.65
CA LEU A 739 -17.06 -8.25 14.90
C LEU A 739 -16.54 -8.93 13.62
N GLU A 740 -15.36 -9.52 13.67
CA GLU A 740 -14.83 -10.36 12.58
C GLU A 740 -15.27 -11.83 12.78
N SER A 741 -16.26 -12.27 12.01
CA SER A 741 -16.85 -13.61 12.05
C SER A 741 -16.33 -14.52 10.94
N TYR A 742 -16.66 -15.82 11.00
CA TYR A 742 -16.18 -16.79 10.03
C TYR A 742 -16.93 -16.70 8.70
N GLY A 743 -16.25 -17.10 7.61
CA GLY A 743 -16.89 -17.34 6.33
C GLY A 743 -17.82 -16.20 5.89
N ALA A 744 -19.09 -16.52 5.67
CA ALA A 744 -20.11 -15.59 5.20
C ALA A 744 -20.78 -14.77 6.32
N GLY A 745 -20.22 -14.71 7.52
CA GLY A 745 -20.79 -13.97 8.65
C GLY A 745 -21.08 -14.79 9.91
N ASN A 746 -20.55 -16.01 10.01
CA ASN A 746 -20.99 -17.03 10.94
C ASN A 746 -20.27 -16.95 12.30
N ILE A 747 -21.01 -17.13 13.37
CA ILE A 747 -20.51 -17.35 14.74
C ILE A 747 -21.14 -18.65 15.29
N PRO A 748 -20.57 -19.26 16.34
CA PRO A 748 -21.10 -20.53 16.88
C PRO A 748 -22.57 -20.39 17.32
N SER A 749 -23.52 -21.04 16.64
CA SER A 749 -24.95 -21.07 16.99
C SER A 749 -25.24 -21.86 18.26
N ASN A 750 -24.39 -22.83 18.62
CA ASN A 750 -24.53 -23.62 19.85
C ASN A 750 -24.09 -22.88 21.13
N ARG A 751 -23.76 -21.59 21.04
CA ARG A 751 -23.23 -20.76 22.15
C ARG A 751 -24.18 -19.63 22.55
N GLU A 752 -25.28 -19.99 23.20
CA GLU A 752 -26.29 -19.04 23.70
C GLU A 752 -25.70 -17.97 24.63
N ASP A 753 -24.63 -18.32 25.36
CA ASP A 753 -23.88 -17.39 26.21
C ASP A 753 -23.26 -16.24 25.41
N LEU A 754 -22.78 -16.48 24.19
CA LEU A 754 -22.23 -15.42 23.33
C LEU A 754 -23.34 -14.50 22.80
N PHE A 755 -24.44 -15.06 22.31
CA PHE A 755 -25.58 -14.27 21.83
C PHE A 755 -26.20 -13.43 22.94
N SER A 756 -26.26 -13.96 24.17
CA SER A 756 -26.76 -13.24 25.34
C SER A 756 -25.93 -11.98 25.64
N GLU A 757 -24.60 -12.07 25.58
CA GLU A 757 -23.71 -10.91 25.77
C GLU A 757 -23.85 -9.88 24.65
N ILE A 758 -23.99 -10.34 23.40
CA ILE A 758 -24.18 -9.47 22.22
C ILE A 758 -25.52 -8.73 22.32
N ALA A 759 -26.61 -9.46 22.53
CA ALA A 759 -27.96 -8.90 22.65
C ALA A 759 -28.05 -7.93 23.85
N ALA A 760 -27.41 -8.25 24.97
CA ALA A 760 -27.36 -7.36 26.12
C ALA A 760 -26.67 -6.03 25.80
N ALA A 761 -25.64 -6.01 24.95
CA ALA A 761 -24.95 -4.77 24.59
C ALA A 761 -25.68 -3.97 23.52
N VAL A 762 -26.27 -4.63 22.52
CA VAL A 762 -27.16 -3.96 21.56
C VAL A 762 -28.31 -3.28 22.31
N LYS A 763 -28.90 -3.96 23.30
CA LYS A 763 -29.92 -3.40 24.18
C LYS A 763 -29.43 -2.19 25.00
N ARG A 764 -28.14 -2.09 25.31
CA ARG A 764 -27.51 -0.91 25.94
C ARG A 764 -27.29 0.26 24.98
N GLY A 765 -27.62 0.10 23.69
CA GLY A 765 -27.41 1.11 22.65
C GLY A 765 -26.06 1.01 21.94
N MET A 766 -25.34 -0.11 22.10
CA MET A 766 -24.10 -0.35 21.36
C MET A 766 -24.39 -0.74 19.91
N ILE A 767 -23.63 -0.19 18.96
CA ILE A 767 -23.71 -0.58 17.55
C ILE A 767 -22.70 -1.72 17.31
N VAL A 768 -23.18 -2.89 16.92
CA VAL A 768 -22.33 -4.05 16.60
C VAL A 768 -22.41 -4.34 15.11
N VAL A 769 -21.27 -4.33 14.42
CA VAL A 769 -21.18 -4.50 12.96
C VAL A 769 -20.44 -5.79 12.65
N ASN A 770 -21.06 -6.70 11.91
CA ASN A 770 -20.49 -8.00 11.55
C ASN A 770 -19.78 -7.92 10.18
N ILE A 771 -18.50 -8.26 10.14
CA ILE A 771 -17.69 -8.42 8.92
C ILE A 771 -17.04 -9.80 8.87
N THR A 772 -16.61 -10.23 7.70
CA THR A 772 -15.90 -11.52 7.55
C THR A 772 -14.41 -11.40 7.88
N GLN A 773 -13.86 -12.46 8.48
CA GLN A 773 -12.42 -12.65 8.63
C GLN A 773 -11.69 -12.90 7.29
N CYS A 774 -12.43 -13.31 6.25
CA CYS A 774 -11.87 -13.59 4.93
C CYS A 774 -11.28 -12.31 4.32
N THR A 775 -10.25 -12.47 3.48
CA THR A 775 -9.69 -11.32 2.75
C THR A 775 -10.67 -10.81 1.70
N ARG A 776 -11.41 -11.72 1.04
CA ARG A 776 -12.39 -11.41 -0.01
C ARG A 776 -13.75 -12.04 0.31
N GLY A 777 -14.82 -11.37 -0.09
CA GLY A 777 -16.20 -11.82 0.13
C GLY A 777 -16.98 -10.83 0.99
N SER A 778 -18.22 -11.21 1.30
CA SER A 778 -19.19 -10.36 1.98
C SER A 778 -19.93 -11.17 3.05
N VAL A 779 -20.39 -10.50 4.09
CA VAL A 779 -21.37 -11.07 5.03
C VAL A 779 -22.75 -11.09 4.36
N ILE A 780 -23.32 -12.29 4.20
CA ILE A 780 -24.61 -12.49 3.52
C ILE A 780 -25.67 -12.81 4.59
N SER A 781 -26.56 -11.85 4.89
CA SER A 781 -27.68 -12.05 5.83
C SER A 781 -29.00 -12.39 5.10
N PRO A 782 -29.78 -13.42 5.51
CA PRO A 782 -29.40 -14.65 6.20
C PRO A 782 -29.73 -15.88 5.32
N MET A 783 -28.72 -16.47 4.66
CA MET A 783 -28.87 -17.80 4.02
C MET A 783 -28.64 -18.97 4.99
N TYR A 784 -27.99 -18.73 6.13
CA TYR A 784 -27.63 -19.74 7.14
C TYR A 784 -28.25 -19.42 8.51
N GLU A 785 -28.53 -20.46 9.29
CA GLU A 785 -29.16 -20.37 10.63
C GLU A 785 -28.37 -19.46 11.59
N THR A 786 -27.04 -19.59 11.60
CA THR A 786 -26.10 -18.77 12.40
C THR A 786 -26.20 -17.27 12.06
N GLY A 787 -26.23 -16.93 10.76
CA GLY A 787 -26.37 -15.56 10.28
C GLY A 787 -27.74 -14.94 10.60
N ARG A 788 -28.80 -15.75 10.70
CA ARG A 788 -30.11 -15.30 11.15
C ARG A 788 -30.10 -14.92 12.63
N LEU A 789 -29.55 -15.77 13.49
CA LEU A 789 -29.51 -15.56 14.95
C LEU A 789 -28.76 -14.27 15.31
N ILE A 790 -27.62 -13.99 14.67
CA ILE A 790 -26.85 -12.79 14.96
C ILE A 790 -27.61 -11.51 14.53
N SER A 791 -28.34 -11.58 13.42
CA SER A 791 -29.20 -10.47 12.96
C SER A 791 -30.38 -10.24 13.91
N GLU A 792 -30.96 -11.30 14.48
CA GLU A 792 -32.04 -11.21 15.48
C GLU A 792 -31.57 -10.55 16.79
N CYS A 793 -30.28 -10.61 17.12
CA CYS A 793 -29.69 -9.85 18.24
C CYS A 793 -29.53 -8.34 17.96
N GLY A 794 -29.83 -7.87 16.75
CA GLY A 794 -29.67 -6.47 16.32
C GLY A 794 -28.25 -6.11 15.88
N VAL A 795 -27.42 -7.11 15.54
CA VAL A 795 -26.12 -6.89 14.88
C VAL A 795 -26.35 -6.54 13.41
N VAL A 796 -25.65 -5.52 12.92
CA VAL A 796 -25.79 -5.05 11.54
C VAL A 796 -24.75 -5.69 10.62
N SER A 797 -25.10 -5.98 9.37
CA SER A 797 -24.14 -6.46 8.39
C SER A 797 -23.22 -5.33 7.94
N GLY A 798 -21.91 -5.57 7.99
CA GLY A 798 -20.91 -4.74 7.35
C GLY A 798 -20.64 -5.10 5.89
N TYR A 799 -21.39 -6.05 5.33
CA TYR A 799 -21.25 -6.56 3.96
C TYR A 799 -19.80 -6.94 3.62
N ASP A 800 -19.22 -6.30 2.61
CA ASP A 800 -17.89 -6.55 2.07
C ASP A 800 -16.86 -5.47 2.47
N MET A 801 -17.16 -4.69 3.54
CA MET A 801 -16.23 -3.72 4.10
C MET A 801 -14.94 -4.39 4.58
N THR A 802 -13.83 -3.67 4.46
CA THR A 802 -12.59 -4.05 5.12
C THR A 802 -12.68 -3.77 6.63
N PRO A 803 -11.89 -4.45 7.47
CA PRO A 803 -11.79 -4.12 8.90
C PRO A 803 -11.44 -2.66 9.17
N GLU A 804 -10.55 -2.10 8.34
CA GLU A 804 -10.11 -0.70 8.38
C GLU A 804 -11.30 0.25 8.14
N ALA A 805 -12.07 0.02 7.08
CA ALA A 805 -13.22 0.85 6.73
C ALA A 805 -14.37 0.71 7.74
N ALA A 806 -14.69 -0.51 8.17
CA ALA A 806 -15.76 -0.75 9.14
C ALA A 806 -15.47 -0.06 10.48
N LEU A 807 -14.22 -0.13 10.96
CA LEU A 807 -13.81 0.51 12.21
C LEU A 807 -13.85 2.04 12.11
N THR A 808 -13.29 2.62 11.04
CA THR A 808 -13.29 4.07 10.88
C THR A 808 -14.68 4.62 10.59
N LYS A 809 -15.52 3.89 9.85
CA LYS A 809 -16.92 4.27 9.64
C LYS A 809 -17.68 4.27 10.95
N LEU A 810 -17.51 3.24 11.77
CA LEU A 810 -18.14 3.18 13.09
C LEU A 810 -17.68 4.33 13.99
N SER A 811 -16.39 4.64 13.99
CA SER A 811 -15.82 5.79 14.71
C SER A 811 -16.42 7.12 14.24
N TYR A 812 -16.58 7.31 12.93
CA TYR A 812 -17.21 8.47 12.32
C TYR A 812 -18.69 8.58 12.68
N VAL A 813 -19.46 7.49 12.53
CA VAL A 813 -20.90 7.46 12.82
C VAL A 813 -21.19 7.74 14.29
N LEU A 814 -20.39 7.18 15.20
CA LEU A 814 -20.56 7.40 16.63
C LEU A 814 -20.32 8.86 17.03
N SER A 815 -19.42 9.58 16.32
CA SER A 815 -19.11 10.99 16.61
C SER A 815 -20.27 11.95 16.31
N LYS A 816 -21.26 11.51 15.51
CA LYS A 816 -22.47 12.26 15.15
C LYS A 816 -23.48 12.28 16.30
N THR A 817 -23.30 13.18 17.26
CA THR A 817 -24.15 13.31 18.45
C THR A 817 -25.59 13.71 18.15
N GLU A 818 -25.82 14.32 16.99
CA GLU A 818 -27.11 14.78 16.49
C GLU A 818 -27.99 13.66 15.93
N LEU A 819 -27.41 12.49 15.63
CA LEU A 819 -28.13 11.35 15.07
C LEU A 819 -28.67 10.43 16.16
N THR A 820 -29.89 9.96 15.97
CA THR A 820 -30.49 8.90 16.79
C THR A 820 -29.76 7.57 16.57
N TYR A 821 -29.91 6.63 17.52
CA TYR A 821 -29.35 5.28 17.39
C TYR A 821 -29.73 4.60 16.05
N GLN A 822 -31.00 4.71 15.65
CA GLN A 822 -31.46 4.11 14.40
C GLN A 822 -30.82 4.76 13.17
N GLN A 823 -30.73 6.09 13.13
CA GLN A 823 -30.05 6.79 12.02
C GLN A 823 -28.56 6.42 11.93
N LYS A 824 -27.89 6.20 13.06
CA LYS A 824 -26.51 5.70 13.09
C LYS A 824 -26.41 4.27 12.53
N VAL A 825 -27.33 3.39 12.92
CA VAL A 825 -27.45 2.04 12.37
C VAL A 825 -27.68 2.07 10.85
N ASP A 826 -28.62 2.89 10.38
CA ASP A 826 -28.94 3.05 8.96
C ASP A 826 -27.73 3.56 8.17
N MET A 827 -26.97 4.49 8.75
CA MET A 827 -25.72 5.00 8.15
C MET A 827 -24.64 3.91 8.06
N MET A 828 -24.54 3.01 9.05
CA MET A 828 -23.57 1.91 9.01
C MET A 828 -23.83 0.92 7.86
N VAL A 829 -25.10 0.65 7.53
CA VAL A 829 -25.47 -0.30 6.45
C VAL A 829 -25.56 0.35 5.06
N THR A 830 -25.54 1.68 4.98
CA THR A 830 -25.62 2.44 3.73
C THR A 830 -24.24 2.70 3.15
N ASN A 831 -24.06 2.52 1.85
CA ASN A 831 -22.84 2.93 1.15
C ASN A 831 -22.75 4.45 1.09
N ILE A 832 -21.85 5.07 1.87
CA ILE A 832 -21.75 6.53 1.96
C ILE A 832 -20.52 7.10 1.24
N ARG A 833 -19.48 6.30 1.03
CA ARG A 833 -18.20 6.72 0.42
C ARG A 833 -17.61 5.66 -0.52
N GLY A 834 -18.41 4.73 -1.01
CA GLY A 834 -17.97 3.63 -1.86
C GLY A 834 -17.32 2.46 -1.11
N GLU A 835 -17.42 2.43 0.23
CA GLU A 835 -16.74 1.48 1.13
C GLU A 835 -17.38 0.09 1.19
N LEU A 836 -18.67 -0.01 0.81
CA LEU A 836 -19.43 -1.25 0.86
C LEU A 836 -20.31 -1.45 -0.38
N THR A 837 -20.64 -2.70 -0.66
CA THR A 837 -21.55 -3.15 -1.72
C THR A 837 -22.69 -3.92 -1.04
N ASN A 838 -23.88 -3.32 -0.95
CA ASN A 838 -25.05 -4.00 -0.39
C ASN A 838 -25.78 -4.77 -1.52
N THR A 839 -26.19 -6.01 -1.29
CA THR A 839 -26.90 -6.81 -2.31
C THR A 839 -28.27 -6.23 -2.70
N SER A 840 -28.81 -5.31 -1.90
CA SER A 840 -29.97 -4.50 -2.25
C SER A 840 -29.71 -3.49 -3.37
N SER A 841 -28.46 -3.03 -3.60
CA SER A 841 -28.12 -2.27 -4.81
C SER A 841 -27.99 -3.17 -6.04
N ILE A 842 -27.66 -4.46 -5.86
CA ILE A 842 -27.69 -5.47 -6.93
C ILE A 842 -29.14 -5.86 -7.27
N ALA A 843 -30.07 -5.75 -6.31
CA ALA A 843 -31.48 -6.13 -6.47
C ALA A 843 -32.44 -5.00 -6.86
N ILE A 844 -31.95 -3.76 -7.04
CA ILE A 844 -32.75 -2.62 -7.55
C ILE A 844 -31.99 -1.87 -8.66
N GLU A 845 -31.17 -2.59 -9.43
CA GLU A 845 -30.71 -2.15 -10.75
C GLU A 845 -31.32 -3.11 -11.77
N ASP A 846 -32.41 -2.66 -12.38
CA ASP A 846 -33.03 -3.32 -13.53
C ASP A 846 -32.00 -3.42 -14.67
N ASN A 847 -31.17 -4.47 -14.65
CA ASN A 847 -30.38 -4.94 -15.79
C ASN A 847 -31.30 -5.33 -16.95
N THR A 848 -32.63 -5.33 -16.80
CA THR A 848 -33.59 -5.56 -17.87
C THR A 848 -33.36 -4.65 -19.08
N LEU A 849 -32.98 -3.38 -18.90
CA LEU A 849 -32.68 -2.49 -20.04
C LEU A 849 -31.31 -2.79 -20.67
N ILE A 850 -30.31 -3.12 -19.85
CA ILE A 850 -28.95 -3.44 -20.32
C ILE A 850 -28.94 -4.80 -21.04
N ASP A 851 -29.62 -5.79 -20.47
CA ASP A 851 -29.84 -7.12 -21.04
C ASP A 851 -30.72 -7.06 -22.29
N ALA A 852 -31.74 -6.20 -22.31
CA ALA A 852 -32.53 -5.93 -23.52
C ALA A 852 -31.69 -5.26 -24.60
N LEU A 853 -30.81 -4.30 -24.27
CA LEU A 853 -29.88 -3.67 -25.22
C LEU A 853 -28.84 -4.68 -25.73
N ALA A 854 -28.26 -5.48 -24.85
CA ALA A 854 -27.30 -6.54 -25.20
C ALA A 854 -27.93 -7.55 -26.16
N SER A 855 -29.15 -7.99 -25.85
CA SER A 855 -29.91 -8.97 -26.64
C SER A 855 -30.37 -8.39 -27.97
N SER A 856 -30.86 -7.14 -27.99
CA SER A 856 -31.39 -6.49 -29.20
C SER A 856 -30.30 -6.07 -30.18
N LEU A 857 -29.12 -5.69 -29.66
CA LEU A 857 -27.97 -5.25 -30.47
C LEU A 857 -26.92 -6.35 -30.67
N ASN A 858 -27.17 -7.57 -30.15
CA ASN A 858 -26.30 -8.74 -30.24
C ASN A 858 -24.85 -8.46 -29.81
N ILE A 859 -24.68 -7.73 -28.71
CA ILE A 859 -23.37 -7.30 -28.23
C ILE A 859 -22.79 -8.35 -27.29
N GLN A 860 -21.81 -9.12 -27.76
CA GLN A 860 -21.15 -10.17 -26.96
C GLN A 860 -19.97 -9.66 -26.11
N SER A 861 -19.50 -8.44 -26.35
CA SER A 861 -18.36 -7.86 -25.64
C SER A 861 -18.84 -6.98 -24.47
N PRO A 862 -18.44 -7.27 -23.22
CA PRO A 862 -18.78 -6.46 -22.06
C PRO A 862 -18.35 -4.99 -22.24
N LYS A 863 -17.15 -4.76 -22.79
CA LYS A 863 -16.63 -3.40 -23.08
C LYS A 863 -17.53 -2.64 -24.07
N LYS A 864 -17.99 -3.31 -25.12
CA LYS A 864 -18.81 -2.70 -26.17
C LYS A 864 -20.25 -2.48 -25.69
N LEU A 865 -20.77 -3.37 -24.85
CA LEU A 865 -22.07 -3.20 -24.20
C LEU A 865 -22.05 -1.99 -23.27
N ILE A 866 -20.97 -1.86 -22.48
CA ILE A 866 -20.70 -0.71 -21.62
C ILE A 866 -20.72 0.60 -22.42
N GLU A 867 -19.99 0.68 -23.54
CA GLU A 867 -19.95 1.88 -24.40
C GLU A 867 -21.32 2.24 -24.98
N VAL A 868 -22.11 1.24 -25.36
CA VAL A 868 -23.45 1.45 -25.91
C VAL A 868 -24.43 1.89 -24.83
N THR A 869 -24.41 1.24 -23.67
CA THR A 869 -25.26 1.57 -22.53
C THR A 869 -24.99 2.99 -22.02
N GLU A 870 -23.72 3.42 -21.93
CA GLU A 870 -23.36 4.79 -21.55
C GLU A 870 -23.93 5.83 -22.53
N LYS A 871 -23.83 5.57 -23.84
CA LYS A 871 -24.38 6.46 -24.86
C LYS A 871 -25.91 6.53 -24.82
N VAL A 872 -26.56 5.40 -24.55
CA VAL A 872 -28.03 5.33 -24.43
C VAL A 872 -28.50 6.07 -23.19
N PHE A 873 -27.91 5.84 -22.01
CA PHE A 873 -28.29 6.55 -20.79
C PHE A 873 -28.02 8.05 -20.87
N SER A 874 -26.90 8.45 -21.48
CA SER A 874 -26.60 9.86 -21.73
C SER A 874 -27.63 10.51 -22.65
N ALA A 875 -28.05 9.82 -23.71
CA ALA A 875 -29.08 10.31 -24.63
C ALA A 875 -30.47 10.38 -23.97
N LEU A 876 -30.82 9.40 -23.13
CA LEU A 876 -32.07 9.41 -22.36
C LEU A 876 -32.10 10.51 -21.30
N LEU A 877 -30.96 10.77 -20.65
CA LEU A 877 -30.80 11.88 -19.72
C LEU A 877 -30.99 13.22 -20.42
N LEU A 878 -30.35 13.42 -21.58
CA LEU A 878 -30.55 14.62 -22.43
C LEU A 878 -32.02 14.78 -22.83
N TYR A 879 -32.67 13.71 -23.30
CA TYR A 879 -34.08 13.72 -23.68
C TYR A 879 -34.99 14.10 -22.51
N ALA A 880 -34.74 13.55 -21.31
CA ALA A 880 -35.51 13.86 -20.11
C ALA A 880 -35.41 15.35 -19.73
N ILE A 881 -34.24 15.97 -19.92
CA ILE A 881 -34.02 17.39 -19.69
C ILE A 881 -34.69 18.25 -20.76
N GLU A 882 -34.60 17.86 -22.03
CA GLU A 882 -35.28 18.56 -23.13
C GLU A 882 -36.80 18.65 -22.95
N HIS A 883 -37.38 17.76 -22.15
CA HIS A 883 -38.81 17.65 -21.88
C HIS A 883 -39.19 17.99 -20.42
N ASP A 884 -38.26 18.54 -19.62
CA ASP A 884 -38.46 18.90 -18.21
C ASP A 884 -39.00 17.76 -17.30
N ASP A 885 -38.66 16.50 -17.60
CA ASP A 885 -39.06 15.32 -16.80
C ASP A 885 -38.09 15.08 -15.63
N LEU A 886 -38.28 15.84 -14.55
CA LEU A 886 -37.48 15.76 -13.32
C LEU A 886 -37.43 14.35 -12.70
N ARG A 887 -38.48 13.54 -12.86
CA ARG A 887 -38.54 12.18 -12.32
C ARG A 887 -37.65 11.25 -13.14
N ALA A 888 -37.69 11.36 -14.47
CA ALA A 888 -36.81 10.61 -15.35
C ALA A 888 -35.35 11.04 -15.18
N VAL A 889 -35.06 12.34 -15.01
CA VAL A 889 -33.71 12.85 -14.74
C VAL A 889 -33.14 12.22 -13.48
N LYS A 890 -33.84 12.31 -12.34
CA LYS A 890 -33.40 11.71 -11.08
C LYS A 890 -33.13 10.21 -11.24
N LYS A 891 -34.04 9.50 -11.90
CA LYS A 891 -33.91 8.06 -12.15
C LYS A 891 -32.70 7.72 -13.03
N MET A 892 -32.40 8.52 -14.06
CA MET A 892 -31.23 8.31 -14.92
C MET A 892 -29.92 8.59 -14.18
N LEU A 893 -29.89 9.59 -13.29
CA LEU A 893 -28.74 9.88 -12.42
C LEU A 893 -28.50 8.76 -11.40
N ASP A 894 -29.56 8.25 -10.78
CA ASP A 894 -29.51 7.10 -9.88
C ASP A 894 -28.98 5.84 -10.62
N MET A 895 -29.21 5.74 -11.93
CA MET A 895 -28.71 4.67 -12.82
C MET A 895 -27.30 4.94 -13.37
N GLY A 896 -26.61 5.98 -12.90
CA GLY A 896 -25.22 6.27 -13.26
C GLY A 896 -25.04 6.98 -14.61
N ALA A 897 -26.07 7.66 -15.13
CA ALA A 897 -25.92 8.49 -16.32
C ALA A 897 -24.88 9.61 -16.11
N ASP A 898 -24.01 9.81 -17.10
CA ASP A 898 -22.94 10.82 -17.00
C ASP A 898 -23.50 12.23 -17.19
N VAL A 899 -23.49 13.01 -16.11
CA VAL A 899 -23.87 14.45 -16.10
C VAL A 899 -23.01 15.31 -17.02
N ASN A 900 -21.83 14.82 -17.44
CA ASN A 900 -20.93 15.54 -18.33
C ASN A 900 -21.07 15.09 -19.80
N ALA A 901 -21.98 14.17 -20.09
CA ALA A 901 -22.17 13.69 -21.45
C ALA A 901 -22.59 14.83 -22.40
N GLN A 902 -22.05 14.79 -23.61
CA GLN A 902 -22.29 15.79 -24.64
C GLN A 902 -23.21 15.24 -25.73
N ASN A 903 -24.12 16.08 -26.23
CA ASN A 903 -24.93 15.76 -27.40
C ASN A 903 -24.11 15.82 -28.71
N SER A 904 -24.74 15.54 -29.86
CA SER A 904 -24.10 15.59 -31.18
C SER A 904 -23.54 16.97 -31.57
N GLU A 905 -23.88 18.03 -30.83
CA GLU A 905 -23.39 19.40 -31.00
C GLU A 905 -22.29 19.75 -29.97
N GLY A 906 -21.86 18.80 -29.13
CA GLY A 906 -20.84 19.01 -28.10
C GLY A 906 -21.36 19.68 -26.81
N LYS A 907 -22.67 19.86 -26.66
CA LYS A 907 -23.29 20.53 -25.51
C LYS A 907 -23.57 19.54 -24.37
N THR A 908 -23.18 19.89 -23.15
CA THR A 908 -23.41 19.03 -21.97
C THR A 908 -24.88 19.04 -21.53
N VAL A 909 -25.29 17.97 -20.83
CA VAL A 909 -26.56 17.87 -20.07
C VAL A 909 -26.86 19.16 -19.30
N LEU A 910 -25.84 19.71 -18.65
CA LEU A 910 -25.93 20.93 -17.86
C LEU A 910 -26.05 22.22 -18.68
N TYR A 911 -25.43 22.26 -19.87
CA TYR A 911 -25.60 23.36 -20.81
C TYR A 911 -27.07 23.51 -21.24
N GLU A 912 -27.74 22.40 -21.51
CA GLU A 912 -29.16 22.39 -21.92
C GLU A 912 -30.10 22.77 -20.75
N ALA A 913 -29.80 22.31 -19.53
CA ALA A 913 -30.53 22.69 -18.33
C ALA A 913 -30.46 24.21 -18.04
N ILE A 914 -29.29 24.83 -18.24
CA ILE A 914 -29.10 26.29 -18.09
C ILE A 914 -29.85 27.07 -19.16
N LEU A 915 -29.84 26.61 -20.42
CA LEU A 915 -30.58 27.27 -21.49
C LEU A 915 -32.07 27.39 -21.21
N ARG A 916 -32.62 26.44 -20.44
CA ARG A 916 -34.05 26.31 -20.15
C ARG A 916 -34.45 26.87 -18.79
N GLY A 917 -33.49 27.26 -17.94
CA GLY A 917 -33.76 27.81 -16.61
C GLY A 917 -34.27 26.78 -15.61
N ASN A 918 -33.95 25.49 -15.80
CA ASN A 918 -34.43 24.40 -14.95
C ASN A 918 -33.58 24.29 -13.67
N MET A 919 -33.89 25.14 -12.68
CA MET A 919 -33.12 25.34 -11.45
C MET A 919 -32.74 24.06 -10.69
N PRO A 920 -33.62 23.05 -10.51
CA PRO A 920 -33.26 21.79 -9.84
C PRO A 920 -32.19 20.94 -10.55
N ILE A 921 -31.95 21.16 -11.85
CA ILE A 921 -31.00 20.35 -12.65
C ILE A 921 -29.63 21.05 -12.76
N VAL A 922 -29.59 22.36 -12.55
CA VAL A 922 -28.36 23.19 -12.59
C VAL A 922 -27.36 22.81 -11.48
N GLU A 923 -27.80 22.04 -10.49
CA GLU A 923 -26.99 21.48 -9.41
C GLU A 923 -26.10 20.27 -9.81
N CYS A 924 -25.75 20.03 -11.10
CA CYS A 924 -24.88 18.90 -11.55
C CYS A 924 -23.91 19.17 -12.75
N GLY A 925 -22.60 19.48 -12.52
CA GLY A 925 -21.48 19.42 -13.51
C GLY A 925 -20.63 20.70 -13.76
N GLU A 926 -19.49 20.57 -14.48
CA GLU A 926 -18.50 21.63 -14.79
C GLU A 926 -18.61 22.23 -16.22
N THR A 927 -18.11 23.46 -16.42
CA THR A 927 -18.39 24.47 -17.50
C THR A 927 -19.73 25.25 -17.55
N PRO A 928 -20.51 25.41 -16.46
CA PRO A 928 -21.84 26.03 -16.54
C PRO A 928 -21.78 27.56 -16.31
N LEU A 929 -20.72 28.00 -15.63
CA LEU A 929 -20.52 29.36 -15.16
C LEU A 929 -20.30 30.33 -16.32
N LEU A 930 -19.55 29.93 -17.36
CA LEU A 930 -19.39 30.72 -18.59
C LEU A 930 -20.71 30.92 -19.33
N THR A 931 -21.54 29.89 -19.41
CA THR A 931 -22.83 29.97 -20.11
C THR A 931 -23.81 30.86 -19.33
N ALA A 932 -23.83 30.72 -18.00
CA ALA A 932 -24.58 31.62 -17.12
C ALA A 932 -24.10 33.08 -17.23
N ILE A 933 -22.77 33.30 -17.32
CA ILE A 933 -22.19 34.62 -17.61
C ILE A 933 -22.68 35.14 -18.97
N HIS A 934 -22.67 34.34 -20.04
CA HIS A 934 -23.15 34.78 -21.35
C HIS A 934 -24.64 35.17 -21.33
N LYS A 935 -25.46 34.45 -20.57
CA LYS A 935 -26.90 34.75 -20.39
C LYS A 935 -27.19 35.91 -19.43
N ASP A 936 -26.18 36.36 -18.68
CA ASP A 936 -26.29 37.45 -17.70
C ASP A 936 -27.26 37.13 -16.55
N ASP A 937 -27.38 35.85 -16.19
CA ASP A 937 -28.27 35.40 -15.10
C ASP A 937 -27.51 35.40 -13.76
N HIS A 938 -27.68 36.48 -13.00
CA HIS A 938 -26.99 36.70 -11.74
C HIS A 938 -27.36 35.67 -10.66
N THR A 939 -28.56 35.09 -10.74
CA THR A 939 -29.06 34.12 -9.76
C THR A 939 -28.40 32.77 -9.99
N ILE A 940 -28.32 32.33 -11.25
CA ILE A 940 -27.64 31.09 -11.64
C ILE A 940 -26.13 31.21 -11.40
N ILE A 941 -25.51 32.37 -11.72
CA ILE A 941 -24.09 32.62 -11.43
C ILE A 941 -23.81 32.50 -9.93
N SER A 942 -24.65 33.11 -9.09
CA SER A 942 -24.50 33.07 -7.64
C SER A 942 -24.68 31.66 -7.08
N LEU A 943 -25.67 30.91 -7.58
CA LEU A 943 -25.91 29.52 -7.20
C LEU A 943 -24.71 28.63 -7.58
N LEU A 944 -24.24 28.69 -8.82
CA LEU A 944 -23.07 27.92 -9.27
C LEU A 944 -21.82 28.24 -8.43
N ARG A 945 -21.61 29.51 -8.06
CA ARG A 945 -20.52 29.94 -7.16
C ARG A 945 -20.70 29.46 -5.73
N GLN A 946 -21.92 29.40 -5.22
CA GLN A 946 -22.22 28.80 -3.92
C GLN A 946 -21.91 27.30 -3.95
N CYS A 947 -22.24 26.61 -5.05
CA CYS A 947 -21.97 25.21 -5.30
C CYS A 947 -20.48 24.90 -5.62
N GLY A 948 -19.59 25.89 -5.70
CA GLY A 948 -18.14 25.68 -5.87
C GLY A 948 -17.60 25.85 -7.29
N ALA A 949 -18.43 26.27 -8.25
CA ALA A 949 -17.95 26.64 -9.59
C ALA A 949 -16.96 27.80 -9.51
N HIS A 950 -15.87 27.71 -10.27
CA HIS A 950 -14.81 28.71 -10.29
C HIS A 950 -14.33 28.98 -11.72
N LEU A 951 -13.93 30.22 -12.02
CA LEU A 951 -13.37 30.60 -13.31
C LEU A 951 -11.90 30.17 -13.49
N ALA A 952 -11.25 29.60 -12.47
CA ALA A 952 -9.81 29.33 -12.49
C ALA A 952 -9.37 28.27 -13.54
N ASN A 953 -10.30 27.42 -14.01
CA ASN A 953 -10.06 26.41 -15.04
C ASN A 953 -10.33 26.90 -16.48
N VAL A 954 -10.71 28.17 -16.68
CA VAL A 954 -11.05 28.73 -18.01
C VAL A 954 -9.90 29.59 -18.52
N ASP A 955 -9.60 29.50 -19.82
CA ASP A 955 -8.73 30.48 -20.50
C ASP A 955 -9.24 31.91 -20.21
N THR A 956 -8.43 32.75 -19.58
CA THR A 956 -8.88 34.12 -19.26
C THR A 956 -9.03 35.00 -20.48
N LYS A 957 -8.63 34.57 -21.68
CA LYS A 957 -8.86 35.32 -22.92
C LYS A 957 -10.37 35.57 -23.15
N PRO A 958 -11.25 34.56 -23.20
CA PRO A 958 -12.70 34.75 -23.26
C PRO A 958 -13.24 35.69 -22.18
N VAL A 959 -12.74 35.57 -20.95
CA VAL A 959 -13.22 36.38 -19.81
C VAL A 959 -12.76 37.83 -19.94
N ALA A 960 -11.51 38.07 -20.35
CA ALA A 960 -10.96 39.40 -20.60
C ALA A 960 -11.64 40.08 -21.81
N GLU A 961 -11.97 39.32 -22.86
CA GLU A 961 -12.77 39.80 -23.98
C GLU A 961 -14.19 40.18 -23.55
N MET A 962 -14.85 39.37 -22.71
CA MET A 962 -16.18 39.69 -22.18
C MET A 962 -16.16 40.94 -21.28
N LEU A 963 -15.15 41.07 -20.41
CA LEU A 963 -14.95 42.27 -19.59
C LEU A 963 -14.71 43.51 -20.47
N SER A 964 -13.86 43.38 -21.49
CA SER A 964 -13.55 44.46 -22.44
C SER A 964 -14.78 44.85 -23.26
N LEU A 965 -15.57 43.88 -23.69
CA LEU A 965 -16.80 44.09 -24.45
C LEU A 965 -17.88 44.75 -23.59
N ALA A 966 -18.05 44.31 -22.35
CA ALA A 966 -18.99 44.90 -21.40
C ALA A 966 -18.60 46.36 -21.06
N ALA A 967 -17.30 46.61 -20.85
CA ALA A 967 -16.79 47.95 -20.57
C ALA A 967 -16.90 48.90 -21.78
N ARG A 968 -16.66 48.39 -23.00
CA ARG A 968 -16.86 49.12 -24.25
C ARG A 968 -18.33 49.44 -24.53
N SER A 969 -19.22 48.49 -24.26
CA SER A 969 -20.65 48.59 -24.54
C SER A 969 -21.44 49.32 -23.44
N GLY A 970 -20.80 49.70 -22.34
CA GLY A 970 -21.43 50.44 -21.25
C GLY A 970 -22.31 49.62 -20.31
N VAL A 971 -22.23 48.27 -20.36
CA VAL A 971 -23.16 47.38 -19.65
C VAL A 971 -22.60 47.02 -18.26
N VAL A 972 -22.93 47.84 -17.26
CA VAL A 972 -22.47 47.64 -15.86
C VAL A 972 -22.95 46.31 -15.28
N HIS A 973 -24.21 45.93 -15.54
CA HIS A 973 -24.80 44.68 -15.05
C HIS A 973 -23.99 43.43 -15.49
N LYS A 974 -23.41 43.45 -16.69
CA LYS A 974 -22.56 42.36 -17.19
C LYS A 974 -21.22 42.27 -16.46
N LEU A 975 -20.66 43.42 -16.06
CA LEU A 975 -19.45 43.49 -15.24
C LEU A 975 -19.72 43.03 -13.80
N GLU A 976 -20.93 43.26 -13.28
CA GLU A 976 -21.40 42.71 -12.00
C GLU A 976 -21.53 41.18 -12.07
N SER A 977 -22.14 40.64 -13.13
CA SER A 977 -22.23 39.19 -13.37
C SER A 977 -20.87 38.52 -13.50
N LEU A 978 -19.92 39.11 -14.25
CA LEU A 978 -18.55 38.60 -14.37
C LEU A 978 -17.82 38.61 -13.01
N ARG A 979 -18.00 39.67 -12.22
CA ARG A 979 -17.43 39.75 -10.87
C ARG A 979 -18.06 38.75 -9.91
N ALA A 980 -19.38 38.58 -9.93
CA ALA A 980 -20.09 37.60 -9.12
C ALA A 980 -19.59 36.17 -9.41
N ALA A 981 -19.28 35.89 -10.69
CA ALA A 981 -18.64 34.65 -11.11
C ALA A 981 -17.17 34.49 -10.66
N GLY A 982 -16.59 35.47 -9.95
CA GLY A 982 -15.23 35.41 -9.44
C GLY A 982 -14.15 35.93 -10.40
N SER A 983 -14.53 36.70 -11.42
CA SER A 983 -13.56 37.32 -12.36
C SER A 983 -12.86 38.53 -11.73
N GLU A 984 -11.56 38.65 -11.98
CA GLU A 984 -10.78 39.85 -11.63
C GLU A 984 -11.04 40.98 -12.63
N LEU A 985 -11.60 42.11 -12.17
CA LEU A 985 -11.91 43.25 -13.02
C LEU A 985 -10.67 44.00 -13.58
N ASN A 986 -9.46 43.61 -13.16
CA ASN A 986 -8.19 44.14 -13.66
C ASN A 986 -7.61 43.35 -14.84
N LEU A 987 -8.25 42.25 -15.26
CA LEU A 987 -7.75 41.36 -16.31
C LEU A 987 -7.49 42.13 -17.62
N PRO A 988 -6.22 42.25 -18.07
CA PRO A 988 -5.89 42.94 -19.31
C PRO A 988 -6.23 42.07 -20.53
N ASP A 989 -6.60 42.71 -21.63
CA ASP A 989 -6.76 42.07 -22.93
C ASP A 989 -5.40 41.79 -23.63
N GLU A 990 -5.42 41.28 -24.86
CA GLU A 990 -4.21 40.92 -25.62
C GLU A 990 -3.26 42.10 -25.93
N ILE A 991 -3.73 43.35 -25.76
CA ILE A 991 -2.92 44.56 -25.94
C ILE A 991 -2.56 45.24 -24.60
N GLY A 992 -2.76 44.54 -23.48
CA GLY A 992 -2.45 45.04 -22.15
C GLY A 992 -3.48 46.04 -21.59
N GLN A 993 -4.64 46.19 -22.25
CA GLN A 993 -5.67 47.14 -21.82
C GLN A 993 -6.63 46.49 -20.83
N THR A 994 -6.78 47.09 -19.66
CA THR A 994 -7.78 46.68 -18.67
C THR A 994 -9.19 47.16 -19.07
N PRO A 995 -10.27 46.63 -18.45
CA PRO A 995 -11.63 47.12 -18.68
C PRO A 995 -11.77 48.63 -18.41
N LEU A 996 -10.95 49.19 -17.51
CA LEU A 996 -10.89 50.62 -17.24
C LEU A 996 -10.34 51.41 -18.44
N HIS A 997 -9.29 50.92 -19.11
CA HIS A 997 -8.82 51.52 -20.37
C HIS A 997 -9.93 51.57 -21.41
N LYS A 998 -10.67 50.46 -21.60
CA LYS A 998 -11.77 50.41 -22.58
C LYS A 998 -12.91 51.35 -22.23
N ALA A 999 -13.28 51.44 -20.95
CA ALA A 999 -14.32 52.34 -20.48
C ALA A 999 -13.95 53.82 -20.71
N VAL A 1000 -12.69 54.19 -20.51
CA VAL A 1000 -12.17 55.54 -20.79
C VAL A 1000 -12.14 55.81 -22.30
N LEU A 1001 -11.57 54.91 -23.10
CA LEU A 1001 -11.45 55.05 -24.56
C LEU A 1001 -12.82 55.19 -25.25
N CYS A 1002 -13.85 54.58 -24.69
CA CYS A 1002 -15.22 54.64 -25.21
C CYS A 1002 -16.09 55.72 -24.54
N ASN A 1003 -15.53 56.54 -23.65
CA ASN A 1003 -16.24 57.59 -22.92
C ASN A 1003 -17.49 57.08 -22.16
N ASN A 1004 -17.35 56.01 -21.38
CA ASN A 1004 -18.43 55.40 -20.59
C ASN A 1004 -18.31 55.75 -19.09
N PRO A 1005 -18.74 56.95 -18.64
CA PRO A 1005 -18.53 57.41 -17.26
C PRO A 1005 -19.26 56.56 -16.22
N ALA A 1006 -20.36 55.88 -16.56
CA ALA A 1006 -21.05 54.97 -15.63
C ALA A 1006 -20.20 53.73 -15.32
N VAL A 1007 -19.54 53.16 -16.33
CA VAL A 1007 -18.63 52.02 -16.17
C VAL A 1007 -17.37 52.43 -15.42
N VAL A 1008 -16.79 53.60 -15.74
CA VAL A 1008 -15.62 54.12 -15.01
C VAL A 1008 -15.94 54.29 -13.52
N ARG A 1009 -17.11 54.86 -13.18
CA ARG A 1009 -17.58 54.99 -11.79
C ARG A 1009 -17.68 53.64 -11.09
N TYR A 1010 -18.30 52.66 -11.76
CA TYR A 1010 -18.42 51.30 -11.24
C TYR A 1010 -17.06 50.65 -11.02
N LEU A 1011 -16.18 50.61 -12.03
CA LEU A 1011 -14.86 49.96 -11.93
C LEU A 1011 -13.99 50.58 -10.83
N LEU A 1012 -13.99 51.91 -10.70
CA LEU A 1012 -13.28 52.61 -9.62
C LEU A 1012 -13.87 52.30 -8.23
N SER A 1013 -15.20 52.21 -8.11
CA SER A 1013 -15.84 51.80 -6.85
C SER A 1013 -15.48 50.37 -6.42
N GLN A 1014 -14.98 49.55 -7.36
CA GLN A 1014 -14.50 48.18 -7.11
C GLN A 1014 -12.98 48.07 -6.94
N GLY A 1015 -12.25 49.18 -6.87
CA GLY A 1015 -10.81 49.18 -6.59
C GLY A 1015 -9.93 48.69 -7.75
N VAL A 1016 -10.41 48.81 -9.00
CA VAL A 1016 -9.63 48.52 -10.21
C VAL A 1016 -8.41 49.44 -10.28
N ASP A 1017 -7.26 48.89 -10.67
CA ASP A 1017 -6.00 49.64 -10.72
C ASP A 1017 -6.02 50.68 -11.84
N LYS A 1018 -5.82 51.94 -11.46
CA LYS A 1018 -5.79 53.09 -12.36
C LYS A 1018 -4.40 53.41 -12.91
N GLU A 1019 -3.37 52.73 -12.41
CA GLU A 1019 -1.97 52.94 -12.80
C GLU A 1019 -1.45 51.84 -13.74
N THR A 1020 -2.27 50.84 -14.06
CA THR A 1020 -1.92 49.79 -15.02
C THR A 1020 -1.62 50.41 -16.39
N LYS A 1021 -0.54 50.00 -17.03
CA LYS A 1021 -0.12 50.49 -18.34
C LYS A 1021 -0.42 49.48 -19.44
N ASP A 1022 -0.94 49.95 -20.57
CA ASP A 1022 -1.10 49.14 -21.77
C ASP A 1022 0.24 48.86 -22.49
N ILE A 1023 0.21 48.11 -23.59
CA ILE A 1023 1.42 47.77 -24.37
C ILE A 1023 2.17 48.99 -24.94
N LEU A 1024 1.50 50.15 -25.01
CA LEU A 1024 2.08 51.42 -25.45
C LEU A 1024 2.56 52.29 -24.27
N GLY A 1025 2.41 51.79 -23.04
CA GLY A 1025 2.83 52.47 -21.82
C GLY A 1025 1.83 53.51 -21.29
N PHE A 1026 0.61 53.57 -21.83
CA PHE A 1026 -0.41 54.52 -21.37
C PHE A 1026 -1.24 53.94 -20.23
N THR A 1027 -1.50 54.77 -19.22
CA THR A 1027 -2.51 54.50 -18.19
C THR A 1027 -3.91 54.90 -18.67
N PRO A 1028 -4.99 54.46 -18.01
CA PRO A 1028 -6.34 54.99 -18.26
C PRO A 1028 -6.41 56.52 -18.13
N MET A 1029 -5.61 57.12 -17.22
CA MET A 1029 -5.51 58.58 -17.08
C MET A 1029 -4.86 59.24 -18.30
N ASP A 1030 -3.80 58.65 -18.84
CA ASP A 1030 -3.16 59.13 -20.08
C ASP A 1030 -4.11 59.05 -21.28
N CYS A 1031 -4.93 57.99 -21.36
CA CYS A 1031 -5.98 57.86 -22.37
C CYS A 1031 -7.05 58.96 -22.22
N ALA A 1032 -7.48 59.26 -20.99
CA ALA A 1032 -8.49 60.29 -20.72
C ALA A 1032 -8.00 61.71 -21.07
N ILE A 1033 -6.73 62.02 -20.73
CA ILE A 1033 -6.09 63.31 -21.04
C ILE A 1033 -5.96 63.50 -22.56
N LYS A 1034 -5.51 62.46 -23.28
CA LYS A 1034 -5.37 62.52 -24.74
C LYS A 1034 -6.69 62.68 -25.49
N LEU A 1035 -7.79 62.18 -24.93
CA LEU A 1035 -9.13 62.28 -25.49
C LEU A 1035 -9.90 63.51 -24.99
N GLU A 1036 -9.28 64.39 -24.19
CA GLU A 1036 -9.88 65.60 -23.61
C GLU A 1036 -11.17 65.35 -22.80
N LEU A 1037 -11.27 64.19 -22.13
CA LEU A 1037 -12.46 63.75 -21.40
C LEU A 1037 -12.50 64.32 -19.98
N THR A 1038 -12.77 65.62 -19.82
CA THR A 1038 -12.75 66.35 -18.53
C THR A 1038 -13.52 65.66 -17.40
N ASN A 1039 -14.72 65.13 -17.69
CA ASN A 1039 -15.54 64.42 -16.71
C ASN A 1039 -14.89 63.11 -16.19
N ILE A 1040 -14.16 62.39 -17.06
CA ILE A 1040 -13.49 61.13 -16.69
C ILE A 1040 -12.13 61.41 -16.04
N ILE A 1041 -11.44 62.46 -16.48
CA ILE A 1041 -10.20 62.96 -15.85
C ILE A 1041 -10.45 63.29 -14.37
N ASP A 1042 -11.56 63.98 -14.06
CA ASP A 1042 -11.91 64.30 -12.68
C ASP A 1042 -12.32 63.06 -11.86
N MET A 1043 -12.80 62.00 -12.51
CA MET A 1043 -13.10 60.73 -11.85
C MET A 1043 -11.86 59.88 -11.57
N LEU A 1044 -10.79 60.01 -12.35
CA LEU A 1044 -9.55 59.25 -12.22
C LEU A 1044 -8.52 59.90 -11.27
N LYS A 1045 -8.69 61.19 -10.94
CA LYS A 1045 -7.95 61.86 -9.86
C LYS A 1045 -8.30 61.21 -8.52
#